data_AF-A0A935NTX8-F1
#
_entry.id   AF-A0A935NTX8-F1
#
_cell.length_a   1.000
_cell.length_b   1.000
_cell.length_c   1.000
_cell.angle_alpha   90.00
_cell.angle_beta   90.00
_cell.angle_gamma   90.00
#
_symmetry.space_group_name_H-M   'P 1'
#
loop_
_entity.id
_entity.type
_entity.pdbx_description
1 polymer ?
#
loop_
_entity_poly.entity_id
_entity_poly.type
_entity_poly.pdbx_seq_one_letter_code
_entity_poly.pdbx_strand_id
1 'polypeptide(L)'
;MVALGAALALGSLLACATPPCEAPVTDDERDFTPALARCAERYASSGALEDLQQWGHVALAGEKPAEVACIAARMMKNEALEAGYTLLCNSALRRSGASIEDAKLAYDHGEQAYNVGKGRAAPEALARAALCTSQAAWKAGRFESAGRYATLAIEHGGEIGSARSRAKEDLLRGARIARADAYRRIGDLRRAIEDLRVALEHATDPCDQVLVLIKQSMALDEEWDGNKDGSPGTPRDRDLKPPGTLLDKAAEANRNDCAQRVRNDDAIALNRASLLALREPQKAMSTLDARFAGKEPKHDELFLRAVIALNLGDEQAARGYLDLAEAAGASDADWRWELQNLRGELAAMKGDFEAAEEAFRSAIASVELLLCSASDHASDHAPFLLASHRAPYEGLIMLHAKRGQWEQALQVVLEMDRMHLLTATGSGPHEGAPTQRGDRPCAASEMVPVDDVLKAWNGREVTILLAPSTTRVRRTRQVVRLELIAGKVTGRLVDPAATRNDTRATADRVLQAAKALHLKPGDKTAARELGELIAPPEVRARSGTLEILAIGALSKLPIAALRDATGQLLSSSRPLARVPSLLPRSRPRSAPTDEISVLYADLGDLLYLPAAKLEAIMVGCLTAPTSPACTSAPKPASVADLDRARGRLLHIAAHIEAPDEWTPPKLKLQAGQDGQDGDVSVAKMKELALAPRLAVLMNCGSRDARDQEGWGSLAMALLESGTAAVIATDHSLSDVFSLRFSIRFYLQPDWEADPARALARVQRDGELAEHQHPPTPTGRGSACCWRRPLRREPAPSRPVSRPSR
;
A
#
# COMPACT_ATOMS: atom_id res chain seq x y z
N MET A 1 11.23 13.29 9.73
CA MET A 1 11.81 12.02 9.18
C MET A 1 11.71 11.86 7.66
N VAL A 2 10.54 11.89 7.00
CA VAL A 2 10.42 11.69 5.53
C VAL A 2 11.14 12.78 4.70
N ALA A 3 11.04 14.05 5.11
CA ALA A 3 11.69 15.16 4.40
C ALA A 3 13.23 15.12 4.50
N LEU A 4 13.78 14.60 5.60
CA LEU A 4 15.22 14.58 5.88
C LEU A 4 15.97 13.55 5.01
N GLY A 5 15.32 12.43 4.66
CA GLY A 5 15.92 11.38 3.83
C GLY A 5 16.13 11.76 2.37
N ALA A 6 15.35 12.71 1.84
CA ALA A 6 15.44 13.14 0.44
C ALA A 6 16.56 14.16 0.18
N ALA A 7 16.84 15.04 1.15
CA ALA A 7 17.94 16.01 1.03
C ALA A 7 19.32 15.32 1.04
N LEU A 8 19.43 14.18 1.71
CA LEU A 8 20.69 13.43 1.88
C LEU A 8 21.05 12.56 0.66
N ALA A 9 20.06 12.00 -0.04
CA ALA A 9 20.30 11.17 -1.24
C ALA A 9 20.77 11.97 -2.47
N LEU A 10 20.45 13.27 -2.53
CA LEU A 10 20.88 14.17 -3.62
C LEU A 10 22.30 14.70 -3.43
N GLY A 11 22.82 14.70 -2.20
CA GLY A 11 24.17 15.17 -1.90
C GLY A 11 25.26 14.23 -2.41
N SER A 12 25.06 12.91 -2.33
CA SER A 12 26.09 11.94 -2.71
C SER A 12 26.22 11.67 -4.22
N LEU A 13 25.20 11.97 -5.03
CA LEU A 13 25.26 11.82 -6.50
C LEU A 13 26.13 12.88 -7.20
N LEU A 14 26.52 13.96 -6.50
CA LEU A 14 27.33 15.05 -7.06
C LEU A 14 28.84 14.86 -6.86
N ALA A 15 29.28 13.79 -6.20
CA ALA A 15 30.68 13.59 -5.82
C ALA A 15 31.54 12.83 -6.86
N CYS A 16 31.08 12.60 -8.10
CA CYS A 16 31.82 11.77 -9.07
C CYS A 16 32.11 12.44 -10.43
N ALA A 17 33.42 12.68 -10.62
CA ALA A 17 34.26 12.78 -11.83
C ALA A 17 34.63 14.17 -12.42
N THR A 18 35.96 14.43 -12.38
CA THR A 18 36.80 15.55 -12.90
C THR A 18 36.69 16.93 -12.21
N PRO A 19 37.83 17.62 -11.95
CA PRO A 19 37.90 18.77 -11.04
C PRO A 19 37.10 19.93 -11.64
N PRO A 20 36.23 20.59 -10.84
CA PRO A 20 35.02 21.22 -11.36
C PRO A 20 35.32 22.26 -12.43
N CYS A 21 36.46 22.94 -12.38
CA CYS A 21 37.24 23.42 -13.51
C CYS A 21 38.68 23.65 -12.98
N GLU A 22 39.41 22.53 -12.84
CA GLU A 22 40.82 22.29 -12.43
C GLU A 22 41.31 22.45 -10.96
N ALA A 23 40.56 23.05 -10.03
CA ALA A 23 40.84 22.96 -8.58
C ALA A 23 39.62 22.44 -7.81
N PRO A 24 39.79 21.57 -6.79
CA PRO A 24 38.69 21.14 -5.96
C PRO A 24 38.12 22.37 -5.25
N VAL A 25 36.83 22.65 -5.46
CA VAL A 25 36.06 23.42 -4.49
C VAL A 25 36.13 22.58 -3.22
N THR A 26 36.89 23.02 -2.24
CA THR A 26 36.89 22.36 -0.93
C THR A 26 35.50 22.58 -0.35
N ASP A 27 34.90 21.56 0.27
CA ASP A 27 33.54 21.65 0.85
C ASP A 27 33.37 22.82 1.86
N ASP A 28 34.48 23.43 2.32
CA ASP A 28 34.51 24.64 3.14
C ASP A 28 34.15 25.94 2.38
N GLU A 29 34.30 25.98 1.05
CA GLU A 29 33.90 27.13 0.23
C GLU A 29 32.41 27.05 -0.11
N ARG A 30 31.58 27.69 0.73
CA ARG A 30 30.15 27.87 0.43
C ARG A 30 29.87 28.76 -0.78
N ASP A 31 30.88 29.44 -1.31
CA ASP A 31 30.76 30.32 -2.48
C ASP A 31 31.16 29.58 -3.76
N PHE A 32 30.17 29.13 -4.52
CA PHE A 32 30.36 28.48 -5.81
C PHE A 32 30.64 29.46 -6.95
N THR A 33 30.59 30.78 -6.72
CA THR A 33 30.73 31.82 -7.76
C THR A 33 32.04 31.70 -8.56
N PRO A 34 33.21 31.48 -7.94
CA PRO A 34 34.45 31.32 -8.69
C PRO A 34 34.46 30.07 -9.59
N ALA A 35 33.87 28.96 -9.11
CA ALA A 35 33.76 27.73 -9.90
C ALA A 35 32.81 27.91 -11.10
N LEU A 36 31.69 28.60 -10.89
CA LEU A 36 30.75 28.94 -11.97
C LEU A 36 31.41 29.77 -13.06
N ALA A 37 32.16 30.81 -12.68
CA ALA A 37 32.85 31.68 -13.62
C ALA A 37 33.87 30.90 -14.47
N ARG A 38 34.68 30.03 -13.84
CA ARG A 38 35.67 29.20 -14.55
C ARG A 38 35.03 28.25 -15.56
N CYS A 39 33.90 27.64 -15.21
CA CYS A 39 33.23 26.71 -16.12
C CYS A 39 32.46 27.40 -17.24
N ALA A 40 31.92 28.58 -16.98
CA ALA A 40 31.41 29.43 -18.03
C ALA A 40 32.51 29.85 -19.03
N GLU A 41 33.68 30.25 -18.54
CA GLU A 41 34.84 30.62 -19.38
C GLU A 41 35.35 29.44 -20.19
N ARG A 42 35.50 28.27 -19.55
CA ARG A 42 35.92 27.04 -20.23
C ARG A 42 34.95 26.66 -21.35
N TYR A 43 33.65 26.62 -21.09
CA TYR A 43 32.64 26.36 -22.12
C TYR A 43 32.67 27.43 -23.23
N ALA A 44 32.84 28.71 -22.90
CA ALA A 44 32.96 29.77 -23.90
C ALA A 44 34.19 29.57 -24.81
N SER A 45 35.27 28.99 -24.28
CA SER A 45 36.49 28.70 -25.03
C SER A 45 36.40 27.43 -25.90
N SER A 46 35.75 26.37 -25.39
CA SER A 46 35.74 25.05 -26.05
C SER A 46 34.51 24.80 -26.90
N GLY A 47 33.36 25.35 -26.51
CA GLY A 47 32.05 25.00 -27.05
C GLY A 47 31.60 23.55 -26.77
N ALA A 48 32.37 22.79 -25.98
CA ALA A 48 32.15 21.36 -25.76
C ALA A 48 30.93 21.10 -24.87
N LEU A 49 30.17 20.03 -25.16
CA LEU A 49 28.97 19.68 -24.40
C LEU A 49 29.32 19.25 -22.97
N GLU A 50 30.45 18.59 -22.78
CA GLU A 50 30.95 18.13 -21.48
C GLU A 50 31.22 19.31 -20.54
N ASP A 51 31.80 20.39 -21.04
CA ASP A 51 32.05 21.61 -20.27
C ASP A 51 30.73 22.32 -19.91
N LEU A 52 29.74 22.27 -20.81
CA LEU A 52 28.38 22.77 -20.52
C LEU A 52 27.68 21.95 -19.44
N GLN A 53 27.82 20.63 -19.46
CA GLN A 53 27.31 19.72 -18.43
C GLN A 53 27.98 19.98 -17.08
N GLN A 54 29.29 20.13 -17.06
CA GLN A 54 30.03 20.46 -15.84
C GLN A 54 29.60 21.81 -15.26
N TRP A 55 29.44 22.84 -16.11
CA TRP A 55 28.90 24.14 -15.69
C TRP A 55 27.50 24.01 -15.08
N GLY A 56 26.62 23.22 -15.71
CA GLY A 56 25.28 22.93 -15.20
C GLY A 56 25.29 22.29 -13.81
N HIS A 57 26.18 21.31 -13.58
CA HIS A 57 26.30 20.66 -12.27
C HIS A 57 26.81 21.60 -11.18
N VAL A 58 27.77 22.48 -11.48
CA VAL A 58 28.23 23.51 -10.52
C VAL A 58 27.10 24.50 -10.22
N ALA A 59 26.32 24.91 -11.22
CA ALA A 59 25.17 25.82 -11.04
C ALA A 59 24.06 25.18 -10.18
N LEU A 60 23.83 23.88 -10.37
CA LEU A 60 22.94 23.10 -9.53
C LEU A 60 23.46 23.02 -8.09
N ALA A 61 24.75 22.71 -7.89
CA ALA A 61 25.38 22.60 -6.58
C ALA A 61 25.32 23.93 -5.80
N GLY A 62 25.57 25.05 -6.47
CA GLY A 62 25.47 26.41 -5.92
C GLY A 62 24.05 26.98 -5.83
N GLU A 63 23.03 26.15 -6.06
CA GLU A 63 21.60 26.51 -5.97
C GLU A 63 21.24 27.76 -6.78
N LYS A 64 21.70 27.85 -8.04
CA LYS A 64 21.43 28.95 -8.98
C LYS A 64 20.38 28.55 -10.02
N PRO A 65 19.08 28.46 -9.68
CA PRO A 65 18.07 27.89 -10.58
C PRO A 65 17.91 28.65 -11.91
N ALA A 66 18.13 29.97 -11.93
CA ALA A 66 18.08 30.78 -13.15
C ALA A 66 19.23 30.45 -14.12
N GLU A 67 20.44 30.25 -13.60
CA GLU A 67 21.60 29.84 -14.39
C GLU A 67 21.41 28.42 -14.91
N VAL A 68 20.93 27.50 -14.05
CA VAL A 68 20.58 26.13 -14.45
C VAL A 68 19.58 26.13 -15.61
N ALA A 69 18.53 26.95 -15.57
CA ALA A 69 17.56 27.03 -16.66
C ALA A 69 18.19 27.55 -17.97
N CYS A 70 19.08 28.55 -17.89
CA CYS A 70 19.80 29.05 -19.06
C CYS A 70 20.71 27.99 -19.68
N ILE A 71 21.47 27.28 -18.84
CA ILE A 71 22.38 26.20 -19.25
C ILE A 71 21.60 25.04 -19.88
N ALA A 72 20.51 24.60 -19.25
CA ALA A 72 19.63 23.57 -19.80
C ALA A 72 19.06 23.96 -21.16
N ALA A 73 18.61 25.21 -21.33
CA ALA A 73 18.14 25.71 -22.62
C ALA A 73 19.24 25.68 -23.70
N ARG A 74 20.50 25.93 -23.33
CA ARG A 74 21.65 25.78 -24.24
C ARG A 74 21.92 24.31 -24.58
N MET A 75 21.83 23.40 -23.62
CA MET A 75 21.97 21.95 -23.89
C MET A 75 20.91 21.47 -24.88
N MET A 76 19.66 21.87 -24.67
CA MET A 76 18.54 21.52 -25.56
C MET A 76 18.73 22.05 -26.99
N LYS A 77 19.35 23.22 -27.16
CA LYS A 77 19.70 23.77 -28.49
C LYS A 77 20.85 23.03 -29.18
N ASN A 78 21.74 22.41 -28.41
CA ASN A 78 22.85 21.60 -28.92
C ASN A 78 22.49 20.11 -29.05
N GLU A 79 21.20 19.80 -29.28
CA GLU A 79 20.66 18.43 -29.43
C GLU A 79 20.83 17.51 -28.20
N ALA A 80 21.36 18.01 -27.08
CA ALA A 80 21.50 17.30 -25.81
C ALA A 80 20.24 17.45 -24.95
N LEU A 81 19.08 17.13 -25.54
CA LEU A 81 17.76 17.32 -24.93
C LEU A 81 17.61 16.59 -23.59
N GLU A 82 18.06 15.33 -23.51
CA GLU A 82 17.98 14.51 -22.29
C GLU A 82 18.76 15.18 -21.13
N ALA A 83 20.03 15.53 -21.35
CA ALA A 83 20.87 16.16 -20.33
C ALA A 83 20.28 17.50 -19.84
N GLY A 84 19.73 18.30 -20.76
CA GLY A 84 19.02 19.54 -20.42
C GLY A 84 17.82 19.30 -19.51
N TYR A 85 16.96 18.33 -19.85
CA TYR A 85 15.80 17.98 -19.03
C TYR A 85 16.19 17.33 -17.70
N THR A 86 17.21 16.47 -17.66
CA THR A 86 17.75 15.88 -16.42
C THR A 86 18.26 16.96 -15.47
N LEU A 87 18.92 18.01 -16.00
CA LEU A 87 19.39 19.14 -15.20
C LEU A 87 18.21 19.96 -14.62
N LEU A 88 17.17 20.20 -15.42
CA LEU A 88 15.95 20.87 -14.95
C LEU A 88 15.21 20.05 -13.89
N CYS A 89 15.12 18.72 -14.08
CA CYS A 89 14.53 17.80 -13.11
C CYS A 89 15.23 17.92 -11.75
N ASN A 90 16.56 17.86 -11.71
CA ASN A 90 17.32 17.99 -10.46
C ASN A 90 17.17 19.37 -9.80
N SER A 91 17.12 20.44 -10.59
CA SER A 91 16.91 21.80 -10.09
C SER A 91 15.54 21.96 -9.42
N ALA A 92 14.48 21.52 -10.09
CA ALA A 92 13.13 21.52 -9.54
C ALA A 92 13.03 20.61 -8.30
N LEU A 93 13.67 19.44 -8.32
CA LEU A 93 13.68 18.51 -7.19
C LEU A 93 14.33 19.11 -5.93
N ARG A 94 15.39 19.91 -6.05
CA ARG A 94 15.98 20.63 -4.90
C ARG A 94 15.03 21.65 -4.30
N ARG A 95 14.23 22.34 -5.12
CA ARG A 95 13.21 23.29 -4.66
C ARG A 95 11.94 22.62 -4.14
N SER A 96 11.69 21.36 -4.52
CA SER A 96 10.49 20.60 -4.12
C SER A 96 10.30 20.45 -2.61
N GLY A 97 11.36 20.67 -1.80
CA GLY A 97 11.22 20.77 -0.35
C GLY A 97 10.30 21.90 0.12
N ALA A 98 10.01 22.89 -0.73
CA ALA A 98 9.15 24.02 -0.44
C ALA A 98 7.76 23.94 -1.12
N SER A 99 7.58 23.09 -2.13
CA SER A 99 6.34 23.03 -2.91
C SER A 99 6.13 21.71 -3.65
N ILE A 100 4.90 21.19 -3.59
CA ILE A 100 4.44 20.03 -4.37
C ILE A 100 4.45 20.33 -5.89
N GLU A 101 4.27 21.59 -6.30
CA GLU A 101 4.30 21.98 -7.72
C GLU A 101 5.71 21.86 -8.30
N ASP A 102 6.75 22.15 -7.52
CA ASP A 102 8.14 21.90 -7.94
C ASP A 102 8.42 20.39 -8.05
N ALA A 103 7.79 19.55 -7.22
CA ALA A 103 7.90 18.10 -7.35
C ALA A 103 7.23 17.58 -8.64
N LYS A 104 6.05 18.11 -8.99
CA LYS A 104 5.36 17.80 -10.25
C LYS A 104 6.17 18.26 -11.46
N LEU A 105 6.70 19.48 -11.42
CA LEU A 105 7.56 20.02 -12.48
C LEU A 105 8.84 19.18 -12.64
N ALA A 106 9.46 18.76 -11.54
CA ALA A 106 10.60 17.85 -11.58
C ALA A 106 10.24 16.52 -12.25
N TYR A 107 9.06 15.97 -11.95
CA TYR A 107 8.58 14.73 -12.54
C TYR A 107 8.40 14.88 -14.06
N ASP A 108 7.73 15.94 -14.50
CA ASP A 108 7.48 16.20 -15.92
C ASP A 108 8.80 16.35 -16.69
N HIS A 109 9.77 17.09 -16.13
CA HIS A 109 11.11 17.19 -16.73
C HIS A 109 11.85 15.85 -16.75
N GLY A 110 11.79 15.05 -15.69
CA GLY A 110 12.42 13.73 -15.65
C GLY A 110 11.82 12.76 -16.67
N GLU A 111 10.48 12.74 -16.81
CA GLU A 111 9.78 11.91 -17.79
C GLU A 111 10.18 12.31 -19.22
N GLN A 112 10.27 13.61 -19.51
CA GLN A 112 10.75 14.10 -20.80
C GLN A 112 12.21 13.73 -21.06
N ALA A 113 13.10 13.85 -20.06
CA ALA A 113 14.49 13.42 -20.17
C ALA A 113 14.59 11.95 -20.57
N TYR A 114 13.88 11.08 -19.84
CA TYR A 114 13.87 9.65 -20.10
C TYR A 114 13.31 9.30 -21.49
N ASN A 115 12.17 9.90 -21.86
CA ASN A 115 11.51 9.61 -23.14
C ASN A 115 12.32 10.06 -24.35
N VAL A 116 12.96 11.24 -24.29
CA VAL A 116 13.82 11.74 -25.37
C VAL A 116 15.14 10.96 -25.45
N GLY A 117 15.67 10.51 -24.32
CA GLY A 117 16.87 9.66 -24.27
C GLY A 117 16.65 8.27 -24.85
N LYS A 118 15.42 7.74 -24.81
CA LYS A 118 15.11 6.35 -25.22
C LYS A 118 15.52 6.10 -26.68
N GLY A 119 16.46 5.17 -26.87
CA GLY A 119 16.99 4.78 -28.18
C GLY A 119 18.06 5.70 -28.78
N ARG A 120 18.50 6.74 -28.05
CA ARG A 120 19.54 7.68 -28.49
C ARG A 120 20.66 7.88 -27.47
N ALA A 121 20.33 7.84 -26.19
CA ALA A 121 21.27 8.11 -25.10
C ALA A 121 22.03 6.84 -24.67
N ALA A 122 23.22 7.05 -24.09
CA ALA A 122 23.95 5.98 -23.43
C ALA A 122 23.20 5.46 -22.19
N PRO A 123 23.38 4.20 -21.77
CA PRO A 123 22.71 3.64 -20.60
C PRO A 123 22.86 4.46 -19.32
N GLU A 124 24.03 5.09 -19.09
CA GLU A 124 24.24 5.96 -17.94
C GLU A 124 23.30 7.17 -17.91
N ALA A 125 23.11 7.83 -19.05
CA ALA A 125 22.22 8.98 -19.17
C ALA A 125 20.76 8.57 -18.93
N LEU A 126 20.32 7.46 -19.53
CA LEU A 126 18.99 6.90 -19.29
C LEU A 126 18.76 6.56 -17.82
N ALA A 127 19.76 5.98 -17.15
CA ALA A 127 19.64 5.65 -15.75
C ALA A 127 19.58 6.89 -14.84
N ARG A 128 20.35 7.94 -15.14
CA ARG A 128 20.29 9.22 -14.40
C ARG A 128 18.94 9.92 -14.59
N ALA A 129 18.43 9.95 -15.81
CA ALA A 129 17.10 10.47 -16.10
C ALA A 129 16.04 9.70 -15.31
N ALA A 130 16.05 8.35 -15.40
CA ALA A 130 15.12 7.50 -14.67
C ALA A 130 15.23 7.67 -13.14
N LEU A 131 16.43 7.79 -12.58
CA LEU A 131 16.61 8.04 -11.14
C LEU A 131 16.02 9.39 -10.72
N CYS A 132 16.24 10.46 -11.50
CA CYS A 132 15.66 11.76 -11.21
C CYS A 132 14.12 11.71 -11.27
N THR A 133 13.56 11.07 -12.30
CA THR A 133 12.11 10.87 -12.44
C THR A 133 11.55 10.07 -11.26
N SER A 134 12.27 9.05 -10.80
CA SER A 134 11.88 8.25 -9.64
C SER A 134 11.77 9.10 -8.37
N GLN A 135 12.80 9.90 -8.07
CA GLN A 135 12.81 10.77 -6.89
C GLN A 135 11.76 11.88 -6.97
N ALA A 136 11.55 12.45 -8.15
CA ALA A 136 10.51 13.44 -8.38
C ALA A 136 9.10 12.84 -8.26
N ALA A 137 8.88 11.66 -8.82
CA ALA A 137 7.64 10.91 -8.65
C ALA A 137 7.35 10.65 -7.17
N TRP A 138 8.35 10.22 -6.40
CA TRP A 138 8.22 10.01 -4.96
C TRP A 138 7.78 11.28 -4.23
N LYS A 139 8.44 12.42 -4.52
CA LYS A 139 8.10 13.73 -3.93
C LYS A 139 6.72 14.22 -4.33
N ALA A 140 6.26 13.86 -5.53
CA ALA A 140 4.92 14.16 -6.01
C ALA A 140 3.85 13.17 -5.51
N GLY A 141 4.18 12.24 -4.60
CA GLY A 141 3.26 11.21 -4.11
C GLY A 141 2.93 10.09 -5.11
N ARG A 142 3.69 10.00 -6.22
CA ARG A 142 3.52 9.00 -7.29
C ARG A 142 4.38 7.76 -7.07
N PHE A 143 4.10 7.01 -6.00
CA PHE A 143 5.00 5.95 -5.51
C PHE A 143 5.22 4.79 -6.48
N GLU A 144 4.22 4.38 -7.27
CA GLU A 144 4.44 3.31 -8.24
C GLU A 144 5.26 3.77 -9.44
N SER A 145 5.05 5.00 -9.92
CA SER A 145 5.93 5.60 -10.92
C SER A 145 7.35 5.75 -10.37
N ALA A 146 7.49 6.16 -9.10
CA ALA A 146 8.77 6.26 -8.43
C ALA A 146 9.50 4.92 -8.46
N GLY A 147 8.82 3.86 -8.05
CA GLY A 147 9.35 2.52 -8.08
C GLY A 147 9.69 2.03 -9.48
N ARG A 148 8.79 2.23 -10.46
CA ARG A 148 8.99 1.83 -11.87
C ARG A 148 10.23 2.48 -12.46
N TYR A 149 10.37 3.80 -12.31
CA TYR A 149 11.55 4.51 -12.79
C TYR A 149 12.82 4.13 -12.04
N ALA A 150 12.72 3.77 -10.75
CA ALA A 150 13.87 3.21 -10.02
C ALA A 150 14.30 1.84 -10.59
N THR A 151 13.34 0.98 -10.96
CA THR A 151 13.63 -0.29 -11.65
C THR A 151 14.31 -0.05 -13.00
N LEU A 152 13.80 0.87 -13.81
CA LEU A 152 14.44 1.26 -15.07
C LEU A 152 15.86 1.81 -14.85
N ALA A 153 16.08 2.61 -13.80
CA ALA A 153 17.40 3.12 -13.46
C ALA A 153 18.38 1.98 -13.07
N ILE A 154 17.90 0.93 -12.38
CA ILE A 154 18.70 -0.26 -12.06
C ILE A 154 19.03 -1.06 -13.32
N GLU A 155 18.06 -1.25 -14.21
CA GLU A 155 18.24 -1.98 -15.49
C GLU A 155 19.30 -1.30 -16.34
N HIS A 156 19.10 -0.01 -16.66
CA HIS A 156 20.07 0.78 -17.45
C HIS A 156 21.43 0.91 -16.74
N GLY A 157 21.43 1.03 -15.41
CA GLY A 157 22.66 1.04 -14.62
C GLY A 157 23.45 -0.27 -14.70
N GLY A 158 22.74 -1.41 -14.84
CA GLY A 158 23.34 -2.73 -15.05
C GLY A 158 24.11 -2.85 -16.36
N GLU A 159 23.61 -2.19 -17.42
CA GLU A 159 24.18 -2.17 -18.77
C GLU A 159 25.44 -1.30 -18.89
N ILE A 160 25.70 -0.39 -17.94
CA ILE A 160 26.95 0.38 -17.89
C ILE A 160 28.13 -0.60 -17.78
N GLY A 161 29.14 -0.46 -18.65
CA GLY A 161 30.24 -1.42 -18.81
C GLY A 161 30.95 -1.84 -17.51
N SER A 162 31.63 -2.98 -17.55
CA SER A 162 32.19 -3.70 -16.39
C SER A 162 33.36 -3.01 -15.67
N ALA A 163 33.90 -1.91 -16.20
CA ALA A 163 34.82 -1.08 -15.42
C ALA A 163 34.00 -0.53 -14.25
N ARG A 164 34.30 -0.99 -13.02
CA ARG A 164 33.71 -0.53 -11.75
C ARG A 164 33.92 0.98 -11.55
N SER A 165 33.25 1.79 -12.36
CA SER A 165 33.25 3.22 -12.20
C SER A 165 32.43 3.50 -10.95
N ARG A 166 32.98 4.32 -10.06
CA ARG A 166 32.28 4.77 -8.86
C ARG A 166 30.89 5.33 -9.18
N ALA A 167 30.77 6.00 -10.33
CA ALA A 167 29.50 6.50 -10.87
C ALA A 167 28.44 5.42 -11.08
N LYS A 168 28.81 4.22 -11.59
CA LYS A 168 27.88 3.10 -11.73
C LYS A 168 27.36 2.62 -10.38
N GLU A 169 28.26 2.43 -9.41
CA GLU A 169 27.90 1.99 -8.06
C GLU A 169 27.02 3.02 -7.34
N ASP A 170 27.32 4.32 -7.47
CA ASP A 170 26.53 5.41 -6.91
C ASP A 170 25.12 5.48 -7.49
N LEU A 171 25.01 5.33 -8.80
CA LEU A 171 23.73 5.28 -9.51
C LEU A 171 22.90 4.07 -9.09
N LEU A 172 23.48 2.86 -9.09
CA LEU A 172 22.77 1.63 -8.69
C LEU A 172 22.31 1.69 -7.24
N ARG A 173 23.17 2.18 -6.33
CA ARG A 173 22.79 2.45 -4.93
C ARG A 173 21.63 3.43 -4.86
N GLY A 174 21.73 4.59 -5.51
CA GLY A 174 20.70 5.62 -5.50
C GLY A 174 19.34 5.10 -6.00
N ALA A 175 19.36 4.33 -7.08
CA ALA A 175 18.16 3.70 -7.63
C ALA A 175 17.56 2.65 -6.69
N ARG A 176 18.37 1.80 -6.06
CA ARG A 176 17.90 0.84 -5.05
C ARG A 176 17.29 1.52 -3.83
N ILE A 177 17.91 2.60 -3.34
CA ILE A 177 17.34 3.42 -2.25
C ILE A 177 15.99 4.00 -2.66
N ALA A 178 15.89 4.60 -3.85
CA ALA A 178 14.65 5.20 -4.35
C ALA A 178 13.53 4.15 -4.49
N ARG A 179 13.88 2.95 -4.96
CA ARG A 179 12.96 1.82 -5.08
C ARG A 179 12.50 1.30 -3.72
N ALA A 180 13.43 1.17 -2.77
CA ALA A 180 13.11 0.78 -1.40
C ALA A 180 12.21 1.79 -0.69
N ASP A 181 12.43 3.09 -0.92
CA ASP A 181 11.54 4.13 -0.44
C ASP A 181 10.13 3.89 -1.01
N ALA A 182 9.99 3.78 -2.34
CA ALA A 182 8.72 3.48 -3.01
C ALA A 182 8.00 2.27 -2.41
N TYR A 183 8.73 1.17 -2.19
CA TYR A 183 8.21 -0.04 -1.57
C TYR A 183 7.69 0.16 -0.15
N ARG A 184 8.46 0.88 0.68
CA ARG A 184 8.07 1.18 2.05
C ARG A 184 6.73 1.91 2.10
N ARG A 185 6.46 2.82 1.14
CA ARG A 185 5.18 3.55 1.10
C ARG A 185 4.00 2.72 0.64
N ILE A 186 4.20 1.80 -0.29
CA ILE A 186 3.13 0.88 -0.70
C ILE A 186 2.96 -0.28 0.28
N GLY A 187 3.75 -0.33 1.37
CA GLY A 187 3.66 -1.33 2.42
C GLY A 187 4.39 -2.64 2.14
N ASP A 188 5.20 -2.73 1.06
CA ASP A 188 6.04 -3.89 0.77
C ASP A 188 7.41 -3.76 1.46
N LEU A 189 7.38 -3.85 2.79
CA LEU A 189 8.57 -3.65 3.63
C LEU A 189 9.66 -4.70 3.35
N ARG A 190 9.29 -5.92 2.97
CA ARG A 190 10.25 -6.98 2.68
C ARG A 190 11.10 -6.67 1.45
N ARG A 191 10.47 -6.23 0.36
CA ARG A 191 11.21 -5.83 -0.83
C ARG A 191 12.01 -4.55 -0.58
N ALA A 192 11.50 -3.62 0.22
CA ALA A 192 12.28 -2.45 0.66
C ALA A 192 13.56 -2.86 1.41
N ILE A 193 13.47 -3.79 2.36
CA ILE A 193 14.61 -4.29 3.13
C ILE A 193 15.63 -4.98 2.23
N GLU A 194 15.17 -5.79 1.27
CA GLU A 194 16.04 -6.49 0.33
C GLU A 194 16.78 -5.51 -0.60
N ASP A 195 16.08 -4.50 -1.15
CA ASP A 195 16.74 -3.48 -1.95
C ASP A 195 17.75 -2.65 -1.17
N LEU A 196 17.48 -2.35 0.10
CA LEU A 196 18.44 -1.65 0.96
C LEU A 196 19.64 -2.53 1.31
N ARG A 197 19.46 -3.85 1.41
CA ARG A 197 20.57 -4.80 1.56
C ARG A 197 21.48 -4.77 0.34
N VAL A 198 20.92 -4.81 -0.87
CA VAL A 198 21.68 -4.70 -2.13
C VAL A 198 22.31 -3.31 -2.28
N ALA A 199 21.59 -2.23 -1.92
CA ALA A 199 22.13 -0.88 -1.93
C ALA A 199 23.37 -0.73 -1.03
N LEU A 200 23.40 -1.45 0.11
CA LEU A 200 24.53 -1.45 1.03
C LEU A 200 25.76 -2.13 0.41
N GLU A 201 25.57 -3.16 -0.42
CA GLU A 201 26.65 -3.81 -1.17
C GLU A 201 27.28 -2.85 -2.21
N HIS A 202 26.50 -1.91 -2.75
CA HIS A 202 26.94 -0.86 -3.68
C HIS A 202 27.43 0.43 -2.97
N ALA A 203 27.33 0.53 -1.64
CA ALA A 203 27.74 1.70 -0.87
C ALA A 203 29.25 1.68 -0.59
N THR A 204 30.03 2.18 -1.55
CA THR A 204 31.50 2.25 -1.45
C THR A 204 32.00 3.38 -0.55
N ASP A 205 31.25 4.48 -0.43
CA ASP A 205 31.55 5.58 0.48
C ASP A 205 30.89 5.34 1.85
N PRO A 206 31.60 5.52 2.97
CA PRO A 206 31.03 5.35 4.30
C PRO A 206 29.81 6.24 4.58
N CYS A 207 29.73 7.45 4.01
CA CYS A 207 28.54 8.30 4.12
C CYS A 207 27.30 7.66 3.50
N ASP A 208 27.48 6.99 2.37
CA ASP A 208 26.40 6.27 1.70
C ASP A 208 25.95 5.05 2.51
N GLN A 209 26.90 4.33 3.14
CA GLN A 209 26.57 3.22 4.05
C GLN A 209 25.71 3.70 5.22
N VAL A 210 26.03 4.85 5.81
CA VAL A 210 25.23 5.46 6.89
C VAL A 210 23.79 5.68 6.45
N LEU A 211 23.57 6.29 5.29
CA LEU A 211 22.22 6.55 4.77
C LEU A 211 21.44 5.25 4.55
N VAL A 212 22.05 4.26 3.91
CA VAL A 212 21.42 2.96 3.64
C VAL A 212 21.06 2.24 4.95
N LEU A 213 21.97 2.21 5.93
CA LEU A 213 21.75 1.58 7.23
C LEU A 213 20.61 2.25 8.01
N ILE A 214 20.50 3.59 7.98
CA ILE A 214 19.38 4.32 8.58
C ILE A 214 18.06 3.90 7.93
N LYS A 215 17.99 3.93 6.60
CA LYS A 215 16.77 3.54 5.86
C LYS A 215 16.40 2.08 6.09
N GLN A 216 17.39 1.18 6.13
CA GLN A 216 17.16 -0.24 6.39
C GLN A 216 16.62 -0.45 7.82
N SER A 217 17.15 0.29 8.79
CA SER A 217 16.61 0.29 10.16
C SER A 217 15.16 0.75 10.20
N MET A 218 14.77 1.77 9.42
CA MET A 218 13.38 2.26 9.38
C MET A 218 12.43 1.21 8.79
N ALA A 219 12.78 0.63 7.64
CA ALA A 219 11.97 -0.40 7.01
C ALA A 219 11.86 -1.66 7.90
N LEU A 220 12.95 -2.04 8.57
CA LEU A 220 12.92 -3.13 9.55
C LEU A 220 12.11 -2.78 10.78
N ASP A 221 12.12 -1.54 11.28
CA ASP A 221 11.29 -1.15 12.42
C ASP A 221 9.81 -1.29 12.10
N GLU A 222 9.39 -0.80 10.93
CA GLU A 222 8.01 -0.92 10.45
C GLU A 222 7.58 -2.40 10.30
N GLU A 223 8.47 -3.28 9.82
CA GLU A 223 8.19 -4.72 9.71
C GLU A 223 8.24 -5.43 11.09
N TRP A 224 9.16 -4.99 11.94
CA TRP A 224 9.44 -5.55 13.27
C TRP A 224 8.41 -5.13 14.30
N ASP A 225 7.71 -4.00 14.15
CA ASP A 225 6.74 -3.52 15.13
C ASP A 225 5.57 -4.53 15.36
N GLY A 226 5.44 -5.54 14.49
CA GLY A 226 4.60 -6.72 14.71
C GLY A 226 5.21 -7.92 15.47
N ASN A 227 6.50 -7.94 15.82
CA ASN A 227 7.25 -9.08 16.39
C ASN A 227 7.96 -8.71 17.73
N LYS A 228 7.19 -8.19 18.68
CA LYS A 228 7.71 -7.59 19.94
C LYS A 228 8.15 -8.59 21.01
N ASP A 229 7.91 -9.89 20.83
CA ASP A 229 8.24 -10.93 21.79
C ASP A 229 9.66 -11.52 21.62
N GLY A 230 10.41 -11.07 20.62
CA GLY A 230 11.75 -11.60 20.34
C GLY A 230 11.72 -13.01 19.75
N SER A 231 10.56 -13.52 19.35
CA SER A 231 10.46 -14.79 18.64
C SER A 231 11.20 -14.65 17.31
N PRO A 232 12.23 -15.48 17.04
CA PRO A 232 12.93 -15.44 15.76
C PRO A 232 11.89 -15.69 14.66
N GLY A 233 11.89 -14.82 13.64
CA GLY A 233 10.99 -14.95 12.50
C GLY A 233 11.22 -16.26 11.74
N THR A 234 10.67 -16.33 10.53
CA THR A 234 10.91 -17.46 9.62
C THR A 234 12.42 -17.73 9.46
N PRO A 235 12.86 -18.93 9.02
CA PRO A 235 14.28 -19.21 8.85
C PRO A 235 15.06 -18.18 8.01
N ARG A 236 14.38 -17.47 7.08
CA ARG A 236 14.96 -16.34 6.33
C ARG A 236 15.16 -15.07 7.16
N ASP A 237 14.39 -14.87 8.22
CA ASP A 237 14.48 -13.69 9.08
C ASP A 237 15.64 -13.81 10.09
N ARG A 238 16.26 -14.98 10.23
CA ARG A 238 17.40 -15.19 11.14
C ARG A 238 18.65 -14.39 10.75
N ASP A 239 18.76 -14.01 9.48
CA ASP A 239 19.89 -13.23 8.98
C ASP A 239 19.66 -11.71 9.09
N LEU A 240 18.42 -11.28 9.41
CA LEU A 240 18.10 -9.87 9.58
C LEU A 240 18.59 -9.37 10.94
N LYS A 241 19.43 -8.35 10.90
CA LYS A 241 19.93 -7.67 12.11
C LYS A 241 18.81 -6.84 12.72
N PRO A 242 18.67 -6.80 14.06
CA PRO A 242 17.72 -5.91 14.71
C PRO A 242 17.93 -4.44 14.28
N PRO A 243 16.88 -3.62 14.15
CA PRO A 243 16.99 -2.21 13.74
C PRO A 243 18.04 -1.42 14.53
N GLY A 244 18.08 -1.60 15.86
CA GLY A 244 19.06 -0.94 16.74
C GLY A 244 20.52 -1.24 16.37
N THR A 245 20.82 -2.48 15.99
CA THR A 245 22.18 -2.88 15.56
C THR A 245 22.58 -2.20 14.25
N LEU A 246 21.64 -1.94 13.34
CA LEU A 246 21.92 -1.20 12.11
C LEU A 246 22.20 0.27 12.40
N LEU A 247 21.50 0.89 13.35
CA LEU A 247 21.79 2.26 13.78
C LEU A 247 23.11 2.38 14.54
N ASP A 248 23.53 1.36 15.29
CA ASP A 248 24.86 1.33 15.91
C ASP A 248 25.96 1.33 14.84
N LYS A 249 25.80 0.54 13.79
CA LYS A 249 26.71 0.52 12.63
C LYS A 249 26.70 1.84 11.87
N ALA A 250 25.53 2.44 11.67
CA ALA A 250 25.42 3.76 11.06
C ALA A 250 26.17 4.81 11.91
N ALA A 251 26.05 4.75 13.24
CA ALA A 251 26.76 5.66 14.13
C ALA A 251 28.28 5.46 14.10
N GLU A 252 28.75 4.20 14.00
CA GLU A 252 30.17 3.87 13.86
C GLU A 252 30.74 4.39 12.54
N ALA A 253 30.11 4.08 11.40
CA ALA A 253 30.50 4.59 10.09
C ALA A 253 30.47 6.12 10.02
N ASN A 254 29.48 6.76 10.67
CA ASN A 254 29.38 8.22 10.71
C ASN A 254 30.54 8.87 11.47
N ARG A 255 31.00 8.27 12.59
CA ARG A 255 32.11 8.78 13.40
C ARG A 255 33.46 8.62 12.74
N ASN A 256 33.69 7.47 12.09
CA ASN A 256 35.03 7.12 11.60
C ASN A 256 35.35 7.84 10.29
N ASP A 257 34.37 7.97 9.38
CA ASP A 257 34.69 8.25 7.97
C ASP A 257 33.80 9.32 7.31
N CYS A 258 32.60 9.61 7.84
CA CYS A 258 31.66 10.56 7.22
C CYS A 258 31.62 11.97 7.88
N ALA A 259 32.18 12.10 9.08
CA ALA A 259 32.00 13.29 9.94
C ALA A 259 32.39 14.64 9.31
N GLN A 260 33.20 14.62 8.25
CA GLN A 260 33.67 15.82 7.54
C GLN A 260 32.68 16.37 6.50
N ARG A 261 31.79 15.53 5.92
CA ARG A 261 30.94 15.94 4.79
C ARG A 261 29.48 16.18 5.17
N VAL A 262 28.87 15.28 5.93
CA VAL A 262 27.44 15.36 6.28
C VAL A 262 27.23 14.77 7.67
N ARG A 263 26.82 15.59 8.63
CA ARG A 263 26.54 15.11 10.00
C ARG A 263 25.19 14.43 10.06
N ASN A 264 25.15 13.12 9.81
CA ASN A 264 23.94 12.28 9.89
C ASN A 264 23.54 11.91 11.33
N ASP A 265 24.30 12.33 12.34
CA ASP A 265 24.02 12.03 13.75
C ASP A 265 22.61 12.47 14.20
N ASP A 266 22.06 13.57 13.68
CA ASP A 266 20.70 14.02 14.01
C ASP A 266 19.67 12.99 13.53
N ALA A 267 19.82 12.50 12.29
CA ALA A 267 18.97 11.45 11.73
C ALA A 267 19.11 10.12 12.51
N ILE A 268 20.34 9.74 12.86
CA ILE A 268 20.61 8.52 13.64
C ILE A 268 19.96 8.61 15.02
N ALA A 269 20.09 9.75 15.71
CA ALA A 269 19.51 9.97 17.03
C ALA A 269 17.97 9.99 16.99
N LEU A 270 17.36 10.65 16.01
CA LEU A 270 15.91 10.66 15.83
C LEU A 270 15.36 9.26 15.58
N ASN A 271 15.98 8.49 14.68
CA ASN A 271 15.56 7.11 14.41
C ASN A 271 15.75 6.22 15.65
N ARG A 272 16.88 6.35 16.36
CA ARG A 272 17.12 5.61 17.61
C ARG A 272 16.09 5.94 18.67
N ALA A 273 15.78 7.22 18.87
CA ALA A 273 14.74 7.64 19.80
C ALA A 273 13.36 7.12 19.39
N SER A 274 13.05 7.06 18.09
CA SER A 274 11.81 6.45 17.57
C SER A 274 11.68 4.97 17.94
N LEU A 275 12.74 4.16 17.70
CA LEU A 275 12.76 2.74 18.10
C LEU A 275 12.51 2.54 19.60
N LEU A 276 13.06 3.46 20.41
CA LEU A 276 12.98 3.40 21.86
C LEU A 276 11.69 4.01 22.42
N ALA A 277 10.99 4.87 21.67
CA ALA A 277 9.89 5.70 22.18
C ALA A 277 8.78 4.89 22.83
N LEU A 278 8.48 3.71 22.27
CA LEU A 278 7.52 2.78 22.87
C LEU A 278 8.16 2.01 24.03
N ARG A 279 9.36 1.43 23.86
CA ARG A 279 9.94 0.40 24.74
C ARG A 279 10.64 0.95 25.96
N GLU A 280 11.45 1.99 25.77
CA GLU A 280 12.31 2.62 26.77
C GLU A 280 12.17 4.15 26.64
N PRO A 281 10.98 4.73 26.88
CA PRO A 281 10.71 6.14 26.60
C PRO A 281 11.66 7.10 27.34
N GLN A 282 12.11 6.78 28.55
CA GLN A 282 13.14 7.58 29.25
C GLN A 282 14.45 7.63 28.45
N LYS A 283 14.93 6.48 27.96
CA LYS A 283 16.16 6.40 27.16
C LYS A 283 16.01 7.10 25.82
N ALA A 284 14.81 7.03 25.22
CA ALA A 284 14.48 7.80 24.02
C ALA A 284 14.60 9.31 24.28
N MET A 285 14.04 9.82 25.38
CA MET A 285 14.15 11.23 25.75
C MET A 285 15.60 11.64 26.01
N SER A 286 16.36 10.87 26.80
CA SER A 286 17.79 11.11 27.05
C SER A 286 18.61 11.13 25.76
N THR A 287 18.25 10.29 24.77
CA THR A 287 18.92 10.28 23.47
C THR A 287 18.71 11.60 22.72
N LEU A 288 17.49 12.16 22.76
CA LEU A 288 17.20 13.46 22.14
C LEU A 288 17.85 14.61 22.91
N ASP A 289 17.75 14.62 24.24
CA ASP A 289 18.37 15.66 25.08
C ASP A 289 19.87 15.75 24.86
N ALA A 290 20.57 14.61 24.87
CA ALA A 290 22.00 14.58 24.63
C ALA A 290 22.38 15.07 23.23
N ARG A 291 21.57 14.78 22.20
CA ARG A 291 21.90 15.12 20.82
C ARG A 291 21.57 16.57 20.45
N PHE A 292 20.49 17.10 21.00
CA PHE A 292 19.93 18.39 20.63
C PHE A 292 20.12 19.47 21.71
N ALA A 293 20.87 19.19 22.78
CA ALA A 293 21.27 20.19 23.76
C ALA A 293 21.89 21.43 23.09
N GLY A 294 21.28 22.60 23.32
CA GLY A 294 21.74 23.88 22.78
C GLY A 294 21.43 24.13 21.30
N LYS A 295 20.70 23.23 20.63
CA LYS A 295 20.22 23.45 19.25
C LYS A 295 18.79 23.96 19.26
N GLU A 296 18.43 24.72 18.23
CA GLU A 296 17.04 25.02 17.95
C GLU A 296 16.32 23.73 17.52
N PRO A 297 15.25 23.32 18.23
CA PRO A 297 14.60 22.05 17.96
C PRO A 297 13.79 22.14 16.67
N LYS A 298 13.90 21.11 15.83
CA LYS A 298 13.13 20.99 14.58
C LYS A 298 11.77 20.37 14.87
N HIS A 299 10.81 20.58 13.97
CA HIS A 299 9.44 20.08 14.16
C HIS A 299 9.36 18.56 14.28
N ASP A 300 10.21 17.79 13.60
CA ASP A 300 10.21 16.33 13.69
C ASP A 300 10.82 15.81 15.00
N GLU A 301 11.80 16.52 15.56
CA GLU A 301 12.29 16.29 16.92
C GLU A 301 11.19 16.58 17.94
N LEU A 302 10.54 17.74 17.84
CA LEU A 302 9.47 18.16 18.76
C LEU A 302 8.28 17.20 18.72
N PHE A 303 7.86 16.78 17.53
CA PHE A 303 6.85 15.74 17.37
C PHE A 303 7.24 14.45 18.10
N LEU A 304 8.48 13.98 17.92
CA LEU A 304 8.95 12.75 18.58
C LEU A 304 9.03 12.91 20.11
N ARG A 305 9.46 14.07 20.61
CA ARG A 305 9.41 14.40 22.04
C ARG A 305 7.99 14.35 22.58
N ALA A 306 7.00 14.82 21.83
CA ALA A 306 5.60 14.72 22.21
C ALA A 306 5.15 13.25 22.34
N VAL A 307 5.48 12.40 21.36
CA VAL A 307 5.20 10.95 21.42
C VAL A 307 5.85 10.31 22.64
N ILE A 308 7.13 10.63 22.91
CA ILE A 308 7.85 10.08 24.06
C ILE A 308 7.21 10.54 25.36
N ALA A 309 6.91 11.83 25.51
CA ALA A 309 6.24 12.40 26.68
C ALA A 309 4.88 11.74 26.94
N LEU A 310 4.08 11.47 25.90
CA LEU A 310 2.84 10.71 26.03
C LEU A 310 3.06 9.29 26.55
N ASN A 311 4.08 8.59 26.06
CA ASN A 311 4.43 7.25 26.54
C ASN A 311 4.98 7.26 27.98
N LEU A 312 5.58 8.37 28.42
CA LEU A 312 5.94 8.63 29.81
C LEU A 312 4.73 8.97 30.70
N GLY A 313 3.60 9.35 30.10
CA GLY A 313 2.44 9.87 30.81
C GLY A 313 2.57 11.35 31.19
N ASP A 314 3.54 12.08 30.63
CA ASP A 314 3.70 13.52 30.79
C ASP A 314 2.88 14.25 29.70
N GLU A 315 1.60 14.37 29.98
CA GLU A 315 0.62 14.96 29.05
C GLU A 315 0.79 16.47 28.86
N GLN A 316 1.38 17.17 29.84
CA GLN A 316 1.63 18.60 29.74
C GLN A 316 2.82 18.88 28.84
N ALA A 317 3.93 18.16 29.03
CA ALA A 317 5.09 18.28 28.15
C ALA A 317 4.72 17.87 26.72
N ALA A 318 3.94 16.80 26.54
CA ALA A 318 3.46 16.40 25.22
C ALA A 318 2.72 17.52 24.48
N ARG A 319 1.80 18.21 25.17
CA ARG A 319 1.08 19.37 24.60
C ARG A 319 2.04 20.49 24.21
N GLY A 320 2.95 20.87 25.12
CA GLY A 320 3.94 21.91 24.84
C GLY A 320 4.80 21.61 23.63
N TYR A 321 5.24 20.35 23.48
CA TYR A 321 6.01 19.93 22.30
C TYR A 321 5.19 19.94 21.01
N LEU A 322 3.91 19.59 21.03
CA LEU A 322 3.03 19.67 19.86
C LEU A 322 2.85 21.13 19.40
N ASP A 323 2.65 22.04 20.33
CA ASP A 323 2.48 23.47 20.03
C ASP A 323 3.76 24.08 19.46
N LEU A 324 4.93 23.70 20.01
CA LEU A 324 6.23 24.08 19.45
C LEU A 324 6.46 23.47 18.06
N ALA A 325 6.07 22.20 17.83
CA ALA A 325 6.24 21.55 16.53
C ALA A 325 5.45 22.25 15.42
N GLU A 326 4.21 22.66 15.72
CA GLU A 326 3.37 23.44 14.81
C GLU A 326 4.01 24.81 14.51
N ALA A 327 4.49 25.52 15.54
CA ALA A 327 5.18 26.80 15.38
C ALA A 327 6.48 26.70 14.56
N ALA A 328 7.18 25.56 14.63
CA ALA A 328 8.41 25.28 13.89
C ALA A 328 8.19 24.90 12.41
N GLY A 329 6.99 25.09 11.86
CA GLY A 329 6.71 24.91 10.43
C GLY A 329 6.26 23.51 10.03
N ALA A 330 5.73 22.70 10.95
CA ALA A 330 4.99 21.47 10.63
C ALA A 330 3.62 21.73 9.98
N SER A 331 3.54 22.73 9.10
CA SER A 331 2.33 23.15 8.40
C SER A 331 2.13 22.42 7.08
N ASP A 332 3.12 21.67 6.59
CA ASP A 332 2.95 20.79 5.42
C ASP A 332 1.85 19.76 5.70
N ALA A 333 1.06 19.43 4.67
CA ALA A 333 -0.06 18.51 4.76
C ALA A 333 0.36 17.14 5.33
N ASP A 334 1.56 16.69 4.98
CA ASP A 334 2.18 15.45 5.49
C ASP A 334 2.38 15.43 7.01
N TRP A 335 2.61 16.58 7.65
CA TRP A 335 2.82 16.68 9.10
C TRP A 335 1.56 17.08 9.86
N ARG A 336 0.70 17.86 9.22
CA ARG A 336 -0.51 18.39 9.85
C ARG A 336 -1.41 17.28 10.38
N TRP A 337 -1.62 16.22 9.58
CA TRP A 337 -2.46 15.10 10.03
C TRP A 337 -1.82 14.33 11.19
N GLU A 338 -0.49 14.13 11.21
CA GLU A 338 0.20 13.42 12.32
C GLU A 338 0.06 14.21 13.63
N LEU A 339 0.25 15.53 13.58
CA LEU A 339 0.10 16.42 14.74
C LEU A 339 -1.33 16.39 15.29
N GLN A 340 -2.32 16.56 14.41
CA GLN A 340 -3.73 16.57 14.81
C GLN A 340 -4.19 15.18 15.29
N ASN A 341 -3.70 14.10 14.70
CA ASN A 341 -3.93 12.74 15.21
C ASN A 341 -3.39 12.58 16.64
N LEU A 342 -2.15 13.03 16.89
CA LEU A 342 -1.53 12.93 18.21
C LEU A 342 -2.21 13.82 19.26
N ARG A 343 -2.72 15.00 18.87
CA ARG A 343 -3.60 15.83 19.70
C ARG A 343 -4.91 15.11 20.04
N GLY A 344 -5.51 14.44 19.06
CA GLY A 344 -6.69 13.60 19.26
C GLY A 344 -6.46 12.47 20.26
N GLU A 345 -5.33 11.75 20.12
CA GLU A 345 -4.92 10.70 21.07
C GLU A 345 -4.71 11.26 22.48
N LEU A 346 -4.01 12.40 22.61
CA LEU A 346 -3.79 13.08 23.89
C LEU A 346 -5.11 13.49 24.56
N ALA A 347 -6.02 14.12 23.83
CA ALA A 347 -7.32 14.53 24.36
C ALA A 347 -8.19 13.31 24.76
N ALA A 348 -8.18 12.25 23.93
CA ALA A 348 -8.91 11.02 24.24
C ALA A 348 -8.38 10.32 25.51
N MET A 349 -7.08 10.38 25.77
CA MET A 349 -6.49 9.86 27.02
C MET A 349 -6.92 10.66 28.26
N LYS A 350 -7.15 11.97 28.11
CA LYS A 350 -7.67 12.84 29.17
C LYS A 350 -9.17 12.69 29.43
N GLY A 351 -9.88 11.95 28.58
CA GLY A 351 -11.34 11.92 28.58
C GLY A 351 -11.99 13.19 28.03
N ASP A 352 -11.21 14.07 27.40
CA ASP A 352 -11.71 15.24 26.69
C ASP A 352 -12.17 14.81 25.29
N PHE A 353 -13.36 14.20 25.25
CA PHE A 353 -13.87 13.57 24.03
C PHE A 353 -14.22 14.58 22.94
N GLU A 354 -14.60 15.81 23.28
CA GLU A 354 -14.92 16.84 22.29
C GLU A 354 -13.66 17.33 21.58
N ALA A 355 -12.62 17.68 22.33
CA ALA A 355 -11.34 18.08 21.74
C ALA A 355 -10.68 16.94 20.95
N ALA A 356 -10.86 15.69 21.40
CA ALA A 356 -10.38 14.52 20.67
C ALA A 356 -11.07 14.35 19.32
N GLU A 357 -12.40 14.49 19.30
CA GLU A 357 -13.21 14.41 18.09
C GLU A 357 -12.81 15.50 17.09
N GLU A 358 -12.70 16.76 17.54
CA GLU A 358 -12.26 17.88 16.72
C GLU A 358 -10.88 17.64 16.09
N ALA A 359 -9.91 17.20 16.89
CA ALA A 359 -8.55 16.94 16.43
C ALA A 359 -8.48 15.76 15.43
N PHE A 360 -9.20 14.66 15.68
CA PHE A 360 -9.26 13.56 14.71
C PHE A 360 -9.94 13.98 13.40
N ARG A 361 -11.02 14.78 13.46
CA ARG A 361 -11.68 15.33 12.27
C ARG A 361 -10.75 16.25 11.47
N SER A 362 -9.97 17.08 12.16
CA SER A 362 -8.94 17.94 11.53
C SER A 362 -7.83 17.12 10.85
N ALA A 363 -7.41 16.02 11.48
CA ALA A 363 -6.47 15.07 10.89
C ALA A 363 -7.06 14.37 9.66
N ILE A 364 -8.32 13.90 9.72
CA ILE A 364 -9.05 13.31 8.59
C ILE A 364 -9.11 14.29 7.42
N ALA A 365 -9.49 15.55 7.65
CA ALA A 365 -9.53 16.57 6.60
C ALA A 365 -8.16 16.78 5.94
N SER A 366 -7.08 16.71 6.72
CA SER A 366 -5.70 16.80 6.18
C SER A 366 -5.35 15.58 5.31
N VAL A 367 -5.77 14.38 5.70
CA VAL A 367 -5.62 13.15 4.88
C VAL A 367 -6.43 13.22 3.61
N GLU A 368 -7.66 13.74 3.67
CA GLU A 368 -8.49 13.94 2.48
C GLU A 368 -7.82 14.93 1.50
N LEU A 369 -7.24 16.03 1.97
CA LEU A 369 -6.47 16.95 1.13
C LEU A 369 -5.26 16.28 0.45
N LEU A 370 -4.55 15.40 1.18
CA LEU A 370 -3.45 14.61 0.60
C LEU A 370 -3.97 13.69 -0.51
N LEU A 371 -5.07 12.97 -0.27
CA LEU A 371 -5.70 12.09 -1.26
C LEU A 371 -6.17 12.87 -2.49
N CYS A 372 -6.74 14.06 -2.30
CA CYS A 372 -7.13 14.96 -3.37
C CYS A 372 -5.96 15.33 -4.26
N SER A 373 -4.86 15.78 -3.65
CA SER A 373 -3.65 16.15 -4.39
C SER A 373 -3.02 14.99 -5.17
N ALA A 374 -3.18 13.75 -4.68
CA ALA A 374 -2.74 12.55 -5.37
C ALA A 374 -3.71 12.10 -6.49
N SER A 375 -5.01 12.40 -6.36
CA SER A 375 -6.07 11.95 -7.27
C SER A 375 -6.10 12.66 -8.62
N ASP A 376 -5.53 13.86 -8.72
CA ASP A 376 -5.47 14.67 -9.96
C ASP A 376 -4.83 13.94 -11.16
N HIS A 377 -4.17 12.82 -10.91
CA HIS A 377 -3.38 12.06 -11.87
C HIS A 377 -3.94 10.67 -12.19
N ALA A 378 -5.22 10.41 -11.89
CA ALA A 378 -5.89 9.11 -12.17
C ALA A 378 -5.03 7.91 -11.75
N SER A 379 -4.33 8.05 -10.62
CA SER A 379 -3.26 7.15 -10.27
C SER A 379 -3.76 6.07 -9.32
N ASP A 380 -3.28 4.84 -9.52
CA ASP A 380 -3.53 3.66 -8.68
C ASP A 380 -3.03 3.82 -7.22
N HIS A 381 -2.63 5.03 -6.81
CA HIS A 381 -1.93 5.34 -5.56
C HIS A 381 -2.84 5.59 -4.36
N ALA A 382 -4.07 6.02 -4.61
CA ALA A 382 -4.95 6.52 -3.58
C ALA A 382 -5.37 5.44 -2.53
N PRO A 383 -5.50 4.14 -2.87
CA PRO A 383 -5.71 3.09 -1.86
C PRO A 383 -4.58 2.99 -0.83
N PHE A 384 -3.31 3.15 -1.23
CA PHE A 384 -2.15 3.06 -0.32
C PHE A 384 -2.05 4.23 0.63
N LEU A 385 -2.31 5.43 0.13
CA LEU A 385 -2.30 6.64 0.95
C LEU A 385 -3.32 6.49 2.09
N LEU A 386 -4.53 6.02 1.80
CA LEU A 386 -5.52 5.82 2.84
C LEU A 386 -5.12 4.71 3.83
N ALA A 387 -4.61 3.57 3.34
CA ALA A 387 -4.14 2.48 4.21
C ALA A 387 -3.02 2.92 5.17
N SER A 388 -2.12 3.80 4.72
CA SER A 388 -1.02 4.35 5.54
C SER A 388 -1.43 5.53 6.44
N HIS A 389 -2.57 6.17 6.16
CA HIS A 389 -3.06 7.37 6.87
C HIS A 389 -4.41 7.14 7.57
N ARG A 390 -4.78 5.89 7.85
CA ARG A 390 -6.07 5.55 8.49
C ARG A 390 -6.13 5.82 10.00
N ALA A 391 -4.99 6.08 10.65
CA ALA A 391 -4.93 6.25 12.11
C ALA A 391 -5.94 7.27 12.68
N PRO A 392 -6.22 8.43 12.04
CA PRO A 392 -7.27 9.34 12.49
C PRO A 392 -8.67 8.74 12.48
N TYR A 393 -9.01 7.96 11.44
CA TYR A 393 -10.30 7.27 11.35
C TYR A 393 -10.41 6.19 12.43
N GLU A 394 -9.35 5.39 12.63
CA GLU A 394 -9.30 4.37 13.68
C GLU A 394 -9.44 4.99 15.09
N GLY A 395 -8.76 6.11 15.33
CA GLY A 395 -8.85 6.88 16.57
C GLY A 395 -10.25 7.41 16.84
N LEU A 396 -10.93 7.95 15.82
CA LEU A 396 -12.29 8.46 15.94
C LEU A 396 -13.34 7.35 16.11
N ILE A 397 -13.19 6.22 15.41
CA ILE A 397 -14.03 5.02 15.64
C ILE A 397 -13.88 4.56 17.09
N MET A 398 -12.65 4.50 17.60
CA MET A 398 -12.37 4.13 18.99
C MET A 398 -12.98 5.10 19.98
N LEU A 399 -12.92 6.41 19.70
CA LEU A 399 -13.50 7.46 20.53
C LEU A 399 -15.00 7.26 20.72
N HIS A 400 -15.74 7.06 19.62
CA HIS A 400 -17.18 6.80 19.67
C HIS A 400 -17.50 5.46 20.33
N ALA A 401 -16.71 4.41 20.05
CA ALA A 401 -16.86 3.10 20.69
C ALA A 401 -16.74 3.18 22.23
N LYS A 402 -15.78 3.94 22.75
CA LYS A 402 -15.62 4.19 24.20
C LYS A 402 -16.82 4.88 24.84
N ARG A 403 -17.55 5.69 24.07
CA ARG A 403 -18.76 6.40 24.51
C ARG A 403 -20.03 5.56 24.32
N GLY A 404 -19.93 4.33 23.79
CA GLY A 404 -21.09 3.52 23.41
C GLY A 404 -21.87 4.08 22.21
N GLN A 405 -21.28 4.99 21.46
CA GLN A 405 -21.86 5.69 20.31
C GLN A 405 -21.66 4.87 19.03
N TRP A 406 -22.27 3.68 18.97
CA TRP A 406 -22.01 2.69 17.91
C TRP A 406 -22.43 3.16 16.52
N GLU A 407 -23.47 3.99 16.42
CA GLU A 407 -23.91 4.58 15.15
C GLU A 407 -22.89 5.58 14.63
N GLN A 408 -22.32 6.42 15.49
CA GLN A 408 -21.27 7.37 15.11
C GLN A 408 -19.97 6.63 14.74
N ALA A 409 -19.62 5.58 15.49
CA ALA A 409 -18.50 4.70 15.13
C ALA A 409 -18.70 4.08 13.74
N LEU A 410 -19.90 3.58 13.45
CA LEU A 410 -20.25 3.07 12.13
C LEU A 410 -20.19 4.17 11.06
N GLN A 411 -20.67 5.38 11.35
CA GLN A 411 -20.61 6.51 10.40
C GLN A 411 -19.16 6.78 9.96
N VAL A 412 -18.19 6.73 10.86
CA VAL A 412 -16.76 6.93 10.54
C VAL A 412 -16.20 5.76 9.72
N VAL A 413 -16.64 4.52 9.98
CA VAL A 413 -16.32 3.38 9.09
C VAL A 413 -16.83 3.64 7.67
N LEU A 414 -18.04 4.21 7.53
CA LEU A 414 -18.60 4.57 6.23
C LEU A 414 -17.83 5.71 5.55
N GLU A 415 -17.33 6.69 6.30
CA GLU A 415 -16.47 7.76 5.76
C GLU A 415 -15.17 7.18 5.18
N MET A 416 -14.50 6.31 5.94
CA MET A 416 -13.28 5.63 5.51
C MET A 416 -13.54 4.75 4.28
N ASP A 417 -14.61 3.97 4.28
CA ASP A 417 -15.04 3.16 3.13
C ASP A 417 -15.34 4.00 1.90
N ARG A 418 -15.98 5.16 2.06
CA ARG A 418 -16.26 6.11 0.97
C ARG A 418 -14.96 6.56 0.33
N MET A 419 -13.98 6.90 1.15
CA MET A 419 -12.67 7.30 0.64
C MET A 419 -12.03 6.15 -0.12
N HIS A 420 -12.01 4.92 0.41
CA HIS A 420 -11.54 3.76 -0.34
C HIS A 420 -12.28 3.58 -1.68
N LEU A 421 -13.62 3.71 -1.70
CA LEU A 421 -14.40 3.61 -2.93
C LEU A 421 -14.06 4.72 -3.93
N LEU A 422 -13.95 5.98 -3.51
CA LEU A 422 -13.57 7.10 -4.38
C LEU A 422 -12.17 6.85 -4.97
N THR A 423 -11.24 6.34 -4.16
CA THR A 423 -9.88 6.01 -4.63
C THR A 423 -9.87 4.84 -5.62
N ALA A 424 -10.64 3.79 -5.36
CA ALA A 424 -10.67 2.61 -6.20
C ALA A 424 -11.45 2.83 -7.50
N THR A 425 -12.50 3.65 -7.47
CA THR A 425 -13.33 3.98 -8.65
C THR A 425 -12.80 5.16 -9.45
N GLY A 426 -11.63 5.69 -9.06
CA GLY A 426 -10.91 6.80 -9.70
C GLY A 426 -11.12 6.75 -11.20
N SER A 427 -12.02 7.63 -11.66
CA SER A 427 -12.63 7.51 -12.97
C SER A 427 -11.52 7.59 -14.00
N GLY A 428 -11.38 6.55 -14.81
CA GLY A 428 -10.48 6.59 -15.97
C GLY A 428 -10.74 7.88 -16.75
N PRO A 429 -9.73 8.45 -17.41
CA PRO A 429 -9.89 9.69 -18.16
C PRO A 429 -11.09 9.51 -19.09
N HIS A 430 -12.18 10.22 -18.83
CA HIS A 430 -13.25 10.34 -19.80
C HIS A 430 -12.62 11.05 -21.01
N GLU A 431 -12.26 10.27 -22.02
CA GLU A 431 -11.81 10.73 -23.33
C GLU A 431 -12.94 11.55 -23.97
N GLY A 432 -13.04 12.82 -23.61
CA GLY A 432 -14.16 13.65 -24.01
C GLY A 432 -14.08 15.04 -23.42
N ALA A 433 -13.28 15.89 -24.05
CA ALA A 433 -13.13 17.33 -23.85
C ALA A 433 -12.14 17.78 -22.73
N PRO A 434 -11.06 18.51 -23.09
CA PRO A 434 -10.22 19.25 -22.15
C PRO A 434 -11.00 20.46 -21.65
N THR A 435 -11.93 20.25 -20.71
CA THR A 435 -12.53 21.35 -19.95
C THR A 435 -11.63 21.68 -18.77
N GLN A 436 -11.44 22.98 -18.52
CA GLN A 436 -10.55 23.54 -17.51
C GLN A 436 -10.72 22.84 -16.16
N ARG A 437 -9.72 22.06 -15.75
CA ARG A 437 -9.61 21.35 -14.46
C ARG A 437 -9.29 22.27 -13.27
N GLY A 438 -9.42 23.59 -13.43
CA GLY A 438 -9.15 24.55 -12.35
C GLY A 438 -10.20 24.46 -11.26
N ASP A 439 -9.75 24.19 -10.04
CA ASP A 439 -10.49 24.41 -8.78
C ASP A 439 -11.79 23.63 -8.57
N ARG A 440 -11.96 22.41 -9.13
CA ARG A 440 -13.02 21.56 -8.57
C ARG A 440 -12.56 21.18 -7.16
N PRO A 441 -13.17 21.73 -6.08
CA PRO A 441 -12.84 21.25 -4.75
C PRO A 441 -13.10 19.76 -4.77
N CYS A 442 -12.32 18.97 -4.04
CA CYS A 442 -12.71 17.60 -3.74
C CYS A 442 -14.14 17.65 -3.23
N ALA A 443 -15.09 17.36 -4.12
CA ALA A 443 -16.46 17.68 -3.87
C ALA A 443 -16.83 16.87 -2.64
N ALA A 444 -17.31 17.53 -1.59
CA ALA A 444 -17.79 16.86 -0.41
C ALA A 444 -18.89 15.91 -0.87
N SER A 445 -18.52 14.66 -1.13
CA SER A 445 -19.46 13.64 -1.57
C SER A 445 -20.46 13.49 -0.45
N GLU A 446 -21.75 13.51 -0.80
CA GLU A 446 -22.82 13.36 0.16
C GLU A 446 -22.57 12.13 1.03
N MET A 447 -22.62 12.34 2.33
CA MET A 447 -22.42 11.31 3.33
C MET A 447 -23.56 10.30 3.23
N VAL A 448 -23.24 9.01 3.13
CA VAL A 448 -24.28 7.96 3.15
C VAL A 448 -24.81 7.85 4.58
N PRO A 449 -26.12 8.07 4.82
CA PRO A 449 -26.69 7.94 6.15
C PRO A 449 -26.55 6.51 6.68
N VAL A 450 -26.22 6.37 7.97
CA VAL A 450 -26.15 5.06 8.65
C VAL A 450 -27.41 4.22 8.43
N ASP A 451 -28.59 4.84 8.50
CA ASP A 451 -29.88 4.19 8.28
C ASP A 451 -29.98 3.47 6.94
N ASP A 452 -29.40 4.05 5.88
CA ASP A 452 -29.47 3.46 4.55
C ASP A 452 -28.57 2.22 4.44
N VAL A 453 -27.42 2.26 5.11
CA VAL A 453 -26.54 1.08 5.26
C VAL A 453 -27.23 0.02 6.11
N LEU A 454 -27.79 0.37 7.27
CA LEU A 454 -28.51 -0.57 8.12
C LEU A 454 -29.69 -1.23 7.40
N LYS A 455 -30.42 -0.47 6.57
CA LYS A 455 -31.48 -1.00 5.70
C LYS A 455 -30.93 -1.93 4.61
N ALA A 456 -29.82 -1.56 3.98
CA ALA A 456 -29.18 -2.37 2.92
C ALA A 456 -28.65 -3.71 3.44
N TRP A 457 -28.19 -3.74 4.70
CA TRP A 457 -27.71 -4.93 5.38
C TRP A 457 -28.78 -5.63 6.23
N ASN A 458 -30.03 -5.17 6.21
CA ASN A 458 -31.10 -5.80 6.97
C ASN A 458 -31.32 -7.25 6.52
N GLY A 459 -31.35 -8.18 7.47
CA GLY A 459 -31.42 -9.63 7.22
C GLY A 459 -30.07 -10.31 7.02
N ARG A 460 -28.95 -9.56 7.03
CA ARG A 460 -27.59 -10.10 7.10
C ARG A 460 -26.97 -9.71 8.43
N GLU A 461 -26.07 -10.56 8.93
CA GLU A 461 -25.28 -10.27 10.12
C GLU A 461 -23.86 -9.91 9.70
N VAL A 462 -23.45 -8.69 10.01
CA VAL A 462 -22.08 -8.21 9.75
C VAL A 462 -21.37 -8.01 11.07
N THR A 463 -20.21 -8.64 11.22
CA THR A 463 -19.25 -8.31 12.28
C THR A 463 -18.15 -7.45 11.68
N ILE A 464 -17.99 -6.25 12.23
CA ILE A 464 -16.88 -5.34 11.89
C ILE A 464 -15.87 -5.44 13.02
N LEU A 465 -14.62 -5.77 12.68
CA LEU A 465 -13.52 -5.80 13.64
C LEU A 465 -12.49 -4.78 13.26
N LEU A 466 -12.13 -3.94 14.22
CA LEU A 466 -11.08 -2.96 14.09
C LEU A 466 -9.99 -3.26 15.12
N ALA A 467 -8.78 -3.54 14.65
CA ALA A 467 -7.58 -3.48 15.47
C ALA A 467 -6.66 -2.40 14.88
N PRO A 468 -6.37 -1.32 15.61
CA PRO A 468 -5.59 -0.20 15.08
C PRO A 468 -4.25 -0.66 14.54
N SER A 469 -3.86 -0.18 13.37
CA SER A 469 -2.67 -0.69 12.70
C SER A 469 -1.37 -0.16 13.26
N THR A 470 -1.39 1.09 13.71
CA THR A 470 -0.19 1.86 14.05
C THR A 470 -0.55 2.93 15.07
N THR A 471 -0.44 2.63 16.36
CA THR A 471 -0.45 3.68 17.39
C THR A 471 0.99 3.93 17.84
N ARG A 472 1.44 5.19 17.75
CA ARG A 472 2.72 5.65 18.34
C ARG A 472 2.62 5.84 19.86
N VAL A 473 1.41 5.75 20.40
CA VAL A 473 1.13 5.77 21.85
C VAL A 473 0.61 4.42 22.30
N ARG A 474 1.22 3.83 23.34
CA ARG A 474 0.85 2.50 23.84
C ARG A 474 -0.57 2.42 24.43
N ARG A 475 -1.06 3.50 25.03
CA ARG A 475 -2.27 3.50 25.88
C ARG A 475 -3.60 3.47 25.12
N THR A 476 -3.59 3.60 23.79
CA THR A 476 -4.80 3.74 22.96
C THR A 476 -5.20 2.46 22.22
N ARG A 477 -4.43 1.37 22.34
CA ARG A 477 -4.69 0.11 21.64
C ARG A 477 -5.84 -0.66 22.27
N GLN A 478 -6.97 -0.70 21.59
CA GLN A 478 -8.11 -1.55 21.92
C GLN A 478 -8.66 -2.14 20.62
N VAL A 479 -9.37 -3.27 20.73
CA VAL A 479 -10.05 -3.87 19.58
C VAL A 479 -11.53 -3.52 19.68
N VAL A 480 -12.09 -2.98 18.61
CA VAL A 480 -13.54 -2.71 18.54
C VAL A 480 -14.20 -3.82 17.75
N ARG A 481 -15.31 -4.32 18.27
CA ARG A 481 -16.21 -5.21 17.54
C ARG A 481 -17.58 -4.57 17.42
N LEU A 482 -17.99 -4.23 16.21
CA LEU A 482 -19.35 -3.79 15.89
C LEU A 482 -20.13 -4.95 15.29
N GLU A 483 -21.42 -5.03 15.60
CA GLU A 483 -22.36 -5.99 15.02
C GLU A 483 -23.52 -5.23 14.37
N LEU A 484 -23.75 -5.48 13.08
CA LEU A 484 -24.95 -5.03 12.37
C LEU A 484 -25.92 -6.20 12.31
N ILE A 485 -27.02 -6.10 13.07
CA ILE A 485 -28.01 -7.17 13.22
C ILE A 485 -29.40 -6.58 13.17
N ALA A 486 -30.25 -7.14 12.32
CA ALA A 486 -31.66 -6.77 12.21
C ALA A 486 -31.87 -5.25 12.04
N GLY A 487 -31.01 -4.61 11.23
CA GLY A 487 -31.07 -3.17 10.96
C GLY A 487 -30.64 -2.27 12.13
N LYS A 488 -29.91 -2.81 13.11
CA LYS A 488 -29.32 -2.05 14.22
C LYS A 488 -27.82 -2.28 14.25
N VAL A 489 -27.08 -1.27 14.71
CA VAL A 489 -25.67 -1.43 15.07
C VAL A 489 -25.54 -1.50 16.58
N THR A 490 -24.81 -2.50 17.04
CA THR A 490 -24.34 -2.62 18.42
C THR A 490 -22.84 -2.80 18.41
N GLY A 491 -22.20 -2.71 19.56
CA GLY A 491 -20.78 -2.98 19.62
C GLY A 491 -20.32 -3.28 21.03
N ARG A 492 -19.06 -3.71 21.10
CA ARG A 492 -18.32 -3.85 22.34
C ARG A 492 -16.86 -3.50 22.09
N LEU A 493 -16.25 -2.89 23.09
CA LEU A 493 -14.80 -2.93 23.20
C LEU A 493 -14.43 -4.35 23.60
N VAL A 494 -13.57 -4.98 22.81
CA VAL A 494 -13.11 -6.32 23.15
C VAL A 494 -12.03 -6.20 24.21
N ASP A 495 -12.46 -6.45 25.44
CA ASP A 495 -11.59 -6.67 26.58
C ASP A 495 -11.81 -8.10 27.10
N PRO A 496 -11.06 -9.10 26.61
CA PRO A 496 -11.16 -10.48 27.07
C PRO A 496 -10.69 -10.66 28.52
N ALA A 497 -10.13 -9.61 29.15
CA ALA A 497 -9.66 -9.62 30.53
C ALA A 497 -10.57 -8.82 31.47
N ALA A 498 -11.90 -8.78 31.25
CA ALA A 498 -12.86 -8.27 32.24
C ALA A 498 -12.82 -8.96 33.63
N THR A 499 -11.87 -9.87 33.86
CA THR A 499 -11.53 -10.45 35.19
C THR A 499 -10.11 -10.13 35.69
N ARG A 500 -9.22 -9.47 34.92
CA ARG A 500 -7.86 -9.05 35.34
C ARG A 500 -7.44 -7.73 34.69
N ASN A 501 -6.94 -6.80 35.50
CA ASN A 501 -6.58 -5.39 35.21
C ASN A 501 -5.56 -5.11 34.06
N ASP A 502 -5.43 -5.93 33.02
CA ASP A 502 -4.49 -5.70 31.92
C ASP A 502 -5.14 -5.78 30.53
N THR A 503 -5.86 -4.71 30.19
CA THR A 503 -6.47 -4.51 28.86
C THR A 503 -5.42 -4.35 27.74
N ARG A 504 -4.16 -4.07 28.08
CA ARG A 504 -3.08 -3.83 27.13
C ARG A 504 -2.56 -5.12 26.51
N ALA A 505 -2.42 -6.16 27.33
CA ALA A 505 -2.01 -7.48 26.87
C ALA A 505 -2.92 -8.02 25.75
N THR A 506 -4.19 -7.62 25.72
CA THR A 506 -5.17 -8.06 24.73
C THR A 506 -4.87 -7.56 23.32
N ALA A 507 -4.77 -6.25 23.12
CA ALA A 507 -4.69 -5.71 21.77
C ALA A 507 -3.40 -6.19 21.09
N ASP A 508 -2.29 -6.19 21.82
CA ASP A 508 -1.03 -6.73 21.33
C ASP A 508 -1.12 -8.23 21.02
N ARG A 509 -1.83 -9.03 21.84
CA ARG A 509 -2.10 -10.46 21.55
C ARG A 509 -2.93 -10.66 20.29
N VAL A 510 -3.97 -9.86 20.07
CA VAL A 510 -4.79 -9.94 18.85
C VAL A 510 -3.96 -9.61 17.61
N LEU A 511 -3.13 -8.56 17.69
CA LEU A 511 -2.20 -8.18 16.61
C LEU A 511 -1.19 -9.29 16.32
N GLN A 512 -0.60 -9.89 17.37
CA GLN A 512 0.32 -11.02 17.26
C GLN A 512 -0.35 -12.24 16.64
N ALA A 513 -1.55 -12.60 17.10
CA ALA A 513 -2.30 -13.71 16.53
C ALA A 513 -2.63 -13.45 15.05
N ALA A 514 -3.08 -12.24 14.70
CA ALA A 514 -3.38 -11.89 13.32
C ALA A 514 -2.15 -12.01 12.40
N LYS A 515 -1.01 -11.52 12.86
CA LYS A 515 0.27 -11.66 12.14
C LYS A 515 0.69 -13.12 12.03
N ALA A 516 0.68 -13.88 13.13
CA ALA A 516 1.04 -15.29 13.14
C ALA A 516 0.18 -16.11 12.17
N LEU A 517 -1.13 -15.86 12.17
CA LEU A 517 -2.06 -16.54 11.27
C LEU A 517 -1.87 -16.12 9.81
N HIS A 518 -1.59 -14.84 9.53
CA HIS A 518 -1.28 -14.39 8.17
C HIS A 518 0.01 -15.03 7.62
N LEU A 519 1.06 -15.09 8.44
CA LEU A 519 2.34 -15.71 8.07
C LEU A 519 2.24 -17.23 7.95
N LYS A 520 1.41 -17.85 8.78
CA LYS A 520 1.20 -19.29 8.85
C LYS A 520 -0.30 -19.56 9.00
N PRO A 521 -1.07 -19.67 7.90
CA PRO A 521 -2.51 -19.98 7.96
C PRO A 521 -2.85 -21.27 8.70
N GLY A 522 -1.88 -22.17 8.87
CA GLY A 522 -2.01 -23.39 9.69
C GLY A 522 -1.78 -23.22 11.20
N ASP A 523 -1.53 -22.02 11.71
CA ASP A 523 -1.35 -21.75 13.14
C ASP A 523 -2.69 -21.89 13.89
N LYS A 524 -2.93 -23.08 14.44
CA LYS A 524 -4.18 -23.42 15.13
C LYS A 524 -4.40 -22.57 16.40
N THR A 525 -3.34 -22.10 17.06
CA THR A 525 -3.46 -21.30 18.28
C THR A 525 -3.95 -19.91 17.93
N ALA A 526 -3.28 -19.26 16.97
CA ALA A 526 -3.68 -17.94 16.48
C ALA A 526 -5.08 -17.98 15.83
N ALA A 527 -5.37 -19.01 15.05
CA ALA A 527 -6.69 -19.24 14.45
C ALA A 527 -7.82 -19.34 15.48
N ARG A 528 -7.57 -20.03 16.61
CA ARG A 528 -8.55 -20.17 17.69
C ARG A 528 -8.76 -18.87 18.46
N GLU A 529 -7.67 -18.18 18.78
CA GLU A 529 -7.73 -16.91 19.50
C GLU A 529 -8.53 -15.86 18.73
N LEU A 530 -8.27 -15.74 17.42
CA LEU A 530 -9.01 -14.83 16.55
C LEU A 530 -10.42 -15.33 16.26
N GLY A 531 -10.64 -16.65 16.12
CA GLY A 531 -11.98 -17.15 15.84
C GLY A 531 -12.95 -16.95 17.02
N GLU A 532 -12.48 -17.12 18.27
CA GLU A 532 -13.26 -16.78 19.47
C GLU A 532 -13.57 -15.28 19.58
N LEU A 533 -12.60 -14.43 19.22
CA LEU A 533 -12.77 -12.98 19.19
C LEU A 533 -13.87 -12.55 18.20
N ILE A 534 -13.83 -13.12 17.00
CA ILE A 534 -14.64 -12.74 15.84
C ILE A 534 -16.06 -13.30 15.96
N ALA A 535 -16.15 -14.57 16.32
CA ALA A 535 -17.40 -15.32 16.43
C ALA A 535 -17.42 -16.05 17.78
N PRO A 536 -17.73 -15.33 18.87
CA PRO A 536 -17.95 -15.92 20.17
C PRO A 536 -19.17 -16.87 20.14
N PRO A 537 -19.39 -17.72 21.16
CA PRO A 537 -20.45 -18.72 21.18
C PRO A 537 -21.85 -18.19 20.80
N GLU A 538 -22.22 -17.01 21.29
CA GLU A 538 -23.50 -16.35 21.01
C GLU A 538 -23.69 -15.99 19.53
N VAL A 539 -22.60 -15.72 18.81
CA VAL A 539 -22.59 -15.39 17.38
C VAL A 539 -22.51 -16.67 16.56
N ARG A 540 -21.79 -17.70 17.02
CA ARG A 540 -21.75 -19.01 16.34
C ARG A 540 -23.07 -19.74 16.35
N ALA A 541 -23.83 -19.63 17.43
CA ALA A 541 -25.12 -20.31 17.57
C ALA A 541 -26.19 -19.79 16.60
N ARG A 542 -25.98 -18.63 15.98
CA ARG A 542 -26.89 -18.02 15.01
C ARG A 542 -26.78 -18.71 13.65
N SER A 543 -27.88 -18.67 12.88
CA SER A 543 -27.93 -19.24 11.53
C SER A 543 -27.44 -18.25 10.46
N GLY A 544 -27.31 -18.73 9.21
CA GLY A 544 -26.88 -17.92 8.07
C GLY A 544 -25.37 -17.67 7.99
N THR A 545 -24.95 -16.93 6.96
CA THR A 545 -23.55 -16.54 6.76
C THR A 545 -23.16 -15.44 7.75
N LEU A 546 -21.99 -15.55 8.38
CA LEU A 546 -21.36 -14.47 9.11
C LEU A 546 -20.52 -13.63 8.13
N GLU A 547 -20.93 -12.39 7.92
CA GLU A 547 -20.21 -11.44 7.08
C GLU A 547 -19.18 -10.69 7.93
N ILE A 548 -17.92 -10.62 7.48
CA ILE A 548 -16.81 -10.08 8.26
C ILE A 548 -16.16 -8.92 7.50
N LEU A 549 -16.18 -7.73 8.09
CA LEU A 549 -15.34 -6.60 7.68
C LEU A 549 -14.20 -6.47 8.69
N ALA A 550 -12.96 -6.65 8.22
CA ALA A 550 -11.77 -6.53 9.06
C ALA A 550 -10.96 -5.28 8.67
N ILE A 551 -10.76 -4.40 9.63
CA ILE A 551 -10.11 -3.09 9.49
C ILE A 551 -8.79 -3.10 10.27
N GLY A 552 -7.82 -2.31 9.82
CA GLY A 552 -6.58 -2.13 10.53
C GLY A 552 -5.65 -3.32 10.31
N ALA A 553 -4.95 -3.73 11.36
CA ALA A 553 -4.06 -4.89 11.30
C ALA A 553 -4.77 -6.25 11.07
N LEU A 554 -6.10 -6.30 11.22
CA LEU A 554 -6.90 -7.51 10.95
C LEU A 554 -7.26 -7.66 9.47
N SER A 555 -7.01 -6.66 8.64
CA SER A 555 -7.44 -6.69 7.26
C SER A 555 -6.75 -7.80 6.45
N LYS A 556 -5.56 -8.29 6.80
CA LYS A 556 -4.94 -9.45 6.11
C LYS A 556 -5.35 -10.82 6.65
N LEU A 557 -6.33 -10.88 7.55
CA LEU A 557 -6.75 -12.13 8.20
C LEU A 557 -7.28 -13.17 7.19
N PRO A 558 -6.73 -14.41 7.18
CA PRO A 558 -7.28 -15.50 6.39
C PRO A 558 -8.50 -16.10 7.11
N ILE A 559 -9.68 -15.50 6.92
CA ILE A 559 -10.88 -15.85 7.69
C ILE A 559 -11.30 -17.32 7.55
N ALA A 560 -10.94 -17.96 6.45
CA ALA A 560 -11.17 -19.38 6.20
C ALA A 560 -10.37 -20.31 7.13
N ALA A 561 -9.28 -19.81 7.74
CA ALA A 561 -8.45 -20.57 8.69
C ALA A 561 -8.91 -20.45 10.14
N LEU A 562 -9.88 -19.56 10.44
CA LEU A 562 -10.35 -19.30 11.80
C LEU A 562 -10.95 -20.54 12.43
N ARG A 563 -10.72 -20.68 13.75
CA ARG A 563 -11.16 -21.83 14.53
C ARG A 563 -11.93 -21.42 15.76
N ASP A 564 -12.86 -22.26 16.18
CA ASP A 564 -13.49 -22.09 17.49
C ASP A 564 -12.59 -22.59 18.63
N ALA A 565 -13.06 -22.47 19.87
CA ALA A 565 -12.37 -22.87 21.10
C ALA A 565 -12.03 -24.35 21.12
N THR A 566 -12.82 -25.19 20.44
CA THR A 566 -12.59 -26.63 20.31
C THR A 566 -11.52 -26.96 19.28
N GLY A 567 -11.13 -25.97 18.48
CA GLY A 567 -10.14 -26.09 17.41
C GLY A 567 -10.75 -26.49 16.08
N GLN A 568 -12.07 -26.58 15.94
CA GLN A 568 -12.73 -26.84 14.65
C GLN A 568 -12.75 -25.58 13.79
N LEU A 569 -12.70 -25.74 12.47
CA LEU A 569 -12.89 -24.61 11.55
C LEU A 569 -14.21 -23.91 11.84
N LEU A 570 -14.15 -22.59 11.98
CA LEU A 570 -15.32 -21.78 12.27
C LEU A 570 -16.37 -21.90 11.17
N SER A 571 -15.92 -22.01 9.91
CA SER A 571 -16.77 -22.26 8.73
C SER A 571 -17.58 -23.55 8.83
N SER A 572 -17.11 -24.55 9.60
CA SER A 572 -17.87 -25.77 9.84
C SER A 572 -19.13 -25.54 10.67
N SER A 573 -19.13 -24.57 11.59
CA SER A 573 -20.33 -24.22 12.36
C SER A 573 -21.21 -23.22 11.61
N ARG A 574 -20.58 -22.25 10.96
CA ARG A 574 -21.26 -21.11 10.33
C ARG A 574 -20.50 -20.64 9.10
N PRO A 575 -21.11 -20.60 7.90
CA PRO A 575 -20.43 -20.09 6.70
C PRO A 575 -19.88 -18.69 6.92
N LEU A 576 -18.65 -18.44 6.44
CA LEU A 576 -17.98 -17.16 6.57
C LEU A 576 -17.90 -16.48 5.21
N ALA A 577 -18.13 -15.18 5.18
CA ALA A 577 -17.88 -14.36 4.01
C ALA A 577 -17.19 -13.06 4.42
N ARG A 578 -16.29 -12.58 3.57
CA ARG A 578 -15.61 -11.32 3.76
C ARG A 578 -16.34 -10.19 3.04
N VAL A 579 -16.44 -9.06 3.71
CA VAL A 579 -17.00 -7.83 3.19
C VAL A 579 -15.86 -6.82 3.10
N PRO A 580 -15.53 -6.30 1.91
CA PRO A 580 -14.48 -5.30 1.78
C PRO A 580 -14.92 -3.90 2.20
N SER A 581 -16.21 -3.62 2.10
CA SER A 581 -16.82 -2.33 2.41
C SER A 581 -18.33 -2.51 2.62
N LEU A 582 -18.91 -1.66 3.45
CA LEU A 582 -20.34 -1.61 3.78
C LEU A 582 -21.16 -0.80 2.77
N LEU A 583 -20.51 0.09 2.01
CA LEU A 583 -21.20 1.04 1.14
C LEU A 583 -21.70 0.37 -0.15
N PRO A 584 -22.96 0.60 -0.54
CA PRO A 584 -23.51 0.03 -1.76
C PRO A 584 -22.75 0.53 -2.98
N ARG A 585 -22.18 -0.41 -3.75
CA ARG A 585 -21.39 -0.09 -4.97
C ARG A 585 -22.28 0.25 -6.17
N SER A 586 -21.66 0.71 -7.26
CA SER A 586 -22.31 1.02 -8.54
C SER A 586 -23.22 -0.11 -9.03
N ARG A 587 -24.42 0.25 -9.50
CA ARG A 587 -25.35 -0.74 -10.08
C ARG A 587 -24.67 -1.39 -11.29
N PRO A 588 -24.78 -2.72 -11.48
CA PRO A 588 -24.42 -3.34 -12.75
C PRO A 588 -25.06 -2.54 -13.91
N ARG A 589 -24.30 -2.33 -14.99
CA ARG A 589 -24.80 -1.58 -16.16
C ARG A 589 -25.99 -2.28 -16.83
N SER A 590 -26.06 -3.60 -16.68
CA SER A 590 -27.12 -4.47 -17.18
C SER A 590 -27.51 -5.51 -16.12
N ALA A 591 -28.75 -6.00 -16.16
CA ALA A 591 -29.11 -7.19 -15.40
C ALA A 591 -28.23 -8.37 -15.87
N PRO A 592 -27.80 -9.26 -14.96
CA PRO A 592 -27.07 -10.47 -15.35
C PRO A 592 -27.92 -11.28 -16.32
N THR A 593 -27.30 -11.83 -17.36
CA THR A 593 -27.93 -12.86 -18.20
C THR A 593 -27.91 -14.20 -17.44
N ASP A 594 -28.72 -15.19 -17.86
CA ASP A 594 -28.64 -16.56 -17.31
C ASP A 594 -27.39 -17.33 -17.78
N GLU A 595 -26.49 -16.67 -18.51
CA GLU A 595 -25.32 -17.27 -19.12
C GLU A 595 -24.30 -17.76 -18.08
N ILE A 596 -23.66 -18.90 -18.35
CA ILE A 596 -22.53 -19.40 -17.59
C ILE A 596 -21.29 -19.29 -18.47
N SER A 597 -20.29 -18.58 -17.98
CA SER A 597 -19.00 -18.42 -18.64
C SER A 597 -17.93 -19.13 -17.83
N VAL A 598 -17.29 -20.13 -18.44
CA VAL A 598 -16.12 -20.82 -17.90
C VAL A 598 -14.96 -20.52 -18.83
N LEU A 599 -14.01 -19.72 -18.34
CA LEU A 599 -12.88 -19.26 -19.10
C LEU A 599 -11.64 -20.05 -18.66
N TYR A 600 -10.94 -20.60 -19.65
CA TYR A 600 -9.61 -21.16 -19.50
C TYR A 600 -8.62 -20.21 -20.14
N ALA A 601 -7.52 -19.88 -19.49
CA ALA A 601 -6.42 -19.19 -20.15
C ALA A 601 -5.08 -19.82 -19.81
N ASP A 602 -4.39 -20.26 -20.85
CA ASP A 602 -3.06 -20.84 -20.83
C ASP A 602 -2.30 -20.22 -22.00
N LEU A 603 -1.18 -19.58 -21.68
CA LEU A 603 -0.36 -18.85 -22.63
C LEU A 603 0.71 -19.74 -23.30
N GLY A 604 0.73 -21.06 -23.05
CA GLY A 604 1.71 -21.98 -23.62
C GLY A 604 3.06 -21.97 -22.88
N ASP A 605 4.16 -22.11 -23.64
CA ASP A 605 5.47 -22.64 -23.23
C ASP A 605 6.12 -22.08 -21.95
N LEU A 606 5.72 -20.91 -21.45
CA LEU A 606 6.30 -20.32 -20.24
C LEU A 606 5.68 -20.84 -18.94
N LEU A 607 4.42 -21.28 -18.96
CA LEU A 607 3.64 -21.65 -17.76
C LEU A 607 2.52 -22.65 -18.11
N TYR A 608 2.90 -23.87 -18.52
CA TYR A 608 1.93 -24.92 -18.84
C TYR A 608 1.13 -25.36 -17.60
N LEU A 609 -0.18 -25.11 -17.60
CA LEU A 609 -1.12 -25.50 -16.53
C LEU A 609 -2.08 -26.60 -16.98
N PRO A 610 -1.64 -27.87 -17.01
CA PRO A 610 -2.47 -28.97 -17.47
C PRO A 610 -3.74 -29.12 -16.61
N ALA A 611 -3.68 -28.85 -15.30
CA ALA A 611 -4.84 -29.00 -14.44
C ALA A 611 -5.85 -27.86 -14.60
N ALA A 612 -5.43 -26.64 -14.98
CA ALA A 612 -6.36 -25.52 -15.22
C ALA A 612 -7.23 -25.77 -16.46
N LYS A 613 -6.67 -26.39 -17.51
CA LYS A 613 -7.45 -26.83 -18.68
C LYS A 613 -8.51 -27.83 -18.28
N LEU A 614 -8.12 -28.84 -17.51
CA LEU A 614 -9.03 -29.85 -17.01
C LEU A 614 -10.09 -29.26 -16.06
N GLU A 615 -9.70 -28.25 -15.27
CA GLU A 615 -10.62 -27.52 -14.38
C GLU A 615 -11.73 -26.86 -15.19
N ALA A 616 -11.39 -26.11 -16.24
CA ALA A 616 -12.40 -25.48 -17.10
C ALA A 616 -13.35 -26.50 -17.75
N ILE A 617 -12.83 -27.63 -18.24
CA ILE A 617 -13.67 -28.70 -18.82
C ILE A 617 -14.65 -29.24 -17.76
N MET A 618 -14.12 -29.62 -16.59
CA MET A 618 -14.91 -30.25 -15.53
C MET A 618 -15.95 -29.29 -14.97
N VAL A 619 -15.58 -28.03 -14.72
CA VAL A 619 -16.50 -26.99 -14.26
C VAL A 619 -17.56 -26.68 -15.33
N GLY A 620 -17.17 -26.61 -16.61
CA GLY A 620 -18.11 -26.48 -17.73
C GLY A 620 -19.16 -27.58 -17.72
N CYS A 621 -18.74 -28.84 -17.62
CA CYS A 621 -19.65 -29.99 -17.54
C CYS A 621 -20.54 -29.99 -16.30
N LEU A 622 -20.03 -29.58 -15.13
CA LEU A 622 -20.79 -29.55 -13.88
C LEU A 622 -21.83 -28.44 -13.83
N THR A 623 -21.55 -27.30 -14.45
CA THR A 623 -22.39 -26.09 -14.35
C THR A 623 -23.35 -25.95 -15.53
N ALA A 624 -22.96 -26.41 -16.71
CA ALA A 624 -23.76 -26.41 -17.91
C ALA A 624 -23.40 -27.65 -18.76
N PRO A 625 -24.03 -28.82 -18.53
CA PRO A 625 -23.72 -30.06 -19.25
C PRO A 625 -23.85 -29.95 -20.78
N THR A 626 -24.66 -29.00 -21.26
CA THR A 626 -24.87 -28.70 -22.68
C THR A 626 -23.97 -27.57 -23.21
N SER A 627 -23.11 -26.98 -22.37
CA SER A 627 -22.18 -25.94 -22.78
C SER A 627 -21.09 -26.51 -23.70
N PRO A 628 -20.66 -25.75 -24.72
CA PRO A 628 -19.51 -26.10 -25.56
C PRO A 628 -18.24 -26.45 -24.78
N ALA A 629 -18.07 -25.91 -23.57
CA ALA A 629 -16.94 -26.22 -22.69
C ALA A 629 -16.89 -27.70 -22.26
N CYS A 630 -18.03 -28.40 -22.25
CA CYS A 630 -18.10 -29.81 -21.92
C CYS A 630 -17.86 -30.71 -23.14
N THR A 631 -18.21 -30.25 -24.34
CA THR A 631 -18.19 -31.07 -25.57
C THR A 631 -17.00 -30.82 -26.47
N SER A 632 -16.26 -29.73 -26.26
CA SER A 632 -15.10 -29.35 -27.08
C SER A 632 -13.90 -29.01 -26.20
N ALA A 633 -12.68 -29.24 -26.73
CA ALA A 633 -11.48 -28.82 -26.03
C ALA A 633 -11.51 -27.29 -25.85
N PRO A 634 -11.47 -26.77 -24.62
CA PRO A 634 -11.56 -25.34 -24.40
C PRO A 634 -10.39 -24.65 -25.08
N LYS A 635 -10.71 -23.63 -25.86
CA LYS A 635 -9.73 -22.70 -26.40
C LYS A 635 -9.34 -21.72 -25.30
N PRO A 636 -8.09 -21.24 -25.26
CA PRO A 636 -7.72 -20.12 -24.40
C PRO A 636 -8.66 -18.92 -24.64
N ALA A 637 -9.12 -18.31 -23.56
CA ALA A 637 -10.09 -17.21 -23.59
C ALA A 637 -9.41 -15.91 -24.01
N SER A 638 -10.12 -15.10 -24.79
CA SER A 638 -9.74 -13.74 -25.18
C SER A 638 -10.42 -12.68 -24.30
N VAL A 639 -10.00 -11.41 -24.42
CA VAL A 639 -10.69 -10.29 -23.75
C VAL A 639 -12.13 -10.15 -24.19
N ALA A 640 -12.45 -10.46 -25.45
CA ALA A 640 -13.83 -10.47 -25.94
C ALA A 640 -14.68 -11.58 -25.29
N ASP A 641 -14.07 -12.72 -24.94
CA ASP A 641 -14.77 -13.76 -24.19
C ASP A 641 -15.04 -13.31 -22.74
N LEU A 642 -14.07 -12.64 -22.13
CA LEU A 642 -14.25 -12.04 -20.81
C LEU A 642 -15.34 -10.96 -20.83
N ASP A 643 -15.34 -10.05 -21.80
CA ASP A 643 -16.33 -8.97 -21.92
C ASP A 643 -17.78 -9.48 -22.02
N ARG A 644 -17.96 -10.64 -22.66
CA ARG A 644 -19.27 -11.32 -22.76
C ARG A 644 -19.69 -12.02 -21.48
N ALA A 645 -18.78 -12.26 -20.54
CA ALA A 645 -19.01 -13.07 -19.34
C ALA A 645 -19.76 -12.32 -18.21
N ARG A 646 -20.92 -11.76 -18.54
CA ARG A 646 -21.74 -10.92 -17.63
C ARG A 646 -22.95 -11.63 -17.03
N GLY A 647 -22.93 -12.96 -17.06
CA GLY A 647 -24.08 -13.78 -16.73
C GLY A 647 -24.20 -14.18 -15.26
N ARG A 648 -24.71 -15.37 -15.05
CA ARG A 648 -24.97 -15.99 -13.76
C ARG A 648 -23.69 -16.43 -13.06
N LEU A 649 -22.73 -16.95 -13.83
CA LEU A 649 -21.44 -17.44 -13.33
C LEU A 649 -20.30 -17.00 -14.26
N LEU A 650 -19.22 -16.53 -13.66
CA LEU A 650 -17.90 -16.41 -14.28
C LEU A 650 -16.90 -17.29 -13.51
N HIS A 651 -16.44 -18.37 -14.11
CA HIS A 651 -15.32 -19.16 -13.59
C HIS A 651 -14.08 -18.89 -14.42
N ILE A 652 -12.95 -18.58 -13.78
CA ILE A 652 -11.69 -18.32 -14.47
C ILE A 652 -10.63 -19.32 -13.96
N ALA A 653 -10.28 -20.28 -14.82
CA ALA A 653 -9.16 -21.19 -14.65
C ALA A 653 -7.98 -20.69 -15.48
N ALA A 654 -7.21 -19.77 -14.90
CA ALA A 654 -6.13 -19.07 -15.59
C ALA A 654 -4.98 -18.75 -14.65
N HIS A 655 -3.80 -18.50 -15.19
CA HIS A 655 -2.77 -17.79 -14.45
C HIS A 655 -3.16 -16.34 -14.22
N ILE A 656 -2.97 -15.90 -12.98
CA ILE A 656 -2.77 -14.48 -12.70
C ILE A 656 -1.28 -14.27 -12.80
N GLU A 657 -0.88 -13.33 -13.64
CA GLU A 657 0.44 -12.74 -13.51
C GLU A 657 0.45 -12.09 -12.14
N ALA A 658 1.16 -12.75 -11.21
CA ALA A 658 1.41 -12.18 -9.90
C ALA A 658 1.86 -10.74 -10.13
N PRO A 659 1.34 -9.78 -9.35
CA PRO A 659 1.72 -8.38 -9.53
C PRO A 659 3.23 -8.32 -9.64
N ASP A 660 3.73 -7.76 -10.74
CA ASP A 660 5.14 -7.46 -10.80
C ASP A 660 5.44 -6.37 -9.77
N GLU A 661 6.68 -5.91 -9.79
CA GLU A 661 7.16 -4.88 -8.90
C GLU A 661 6.25 -3.66 -8.75
N TRP A 662 5.67 -3.19 -9.86
CA TRP A 662 4.95 -1.92 -9.93
C TRP A 662 3.62 -1.99 -10.69
N THR A 663 3.23 -3.13 -11.26
CA THR A 663 1.91 -3.34 -11.86
C THR A 663 0.94 -4.13 -10.95
N PRO A 664 -0.35 -3.73 -10.90
CA PRO A 664 -1.38 -4.51 -10.21
C PRO A 664 -1.51 -5.91 -10.84
N PRO A 665 -2.13 -6.90 -10.15
CA PRO A 665 -2.33 -8.22 -10.73
C PRO A 665 -3.07 -8.12 -12.07
N LYS A 666 -2.63 -8.93 -13.04
CA LYS A 666 -3.25 -9.01 -14.36
C LYS A 666 -3.70 -10.42 -14.63
N LEU A 667 -4.89 -10.54 -15.20
CA LEU A 667 -5.34 -11.78 -15.78
C LEU A 667 -4.72 -11.92 -17.17
N LYS A 668 -3.94 -12.99 -17.36
CA LYS A 668 -3.33 -13.31 -18.65
C LYS A 668 -4.31 -14.12 -19.50
N LEU A 669 -4.85 -13.49 -20.53
CA LEU A 669 -5.73 -14.08 -21.56
C LEU A 669 -4.98 -14.24 -22.88
N GLN A 670 -5.55 -15.02 -23.80
CA GLN A 670 -5.01 -15.15 -25.15
C GLN A 670 -5.00 -13.78 -25.82
N ALA A 671 -3.81 -13.32 -26.21
CA ALA A 671 -3.66 -12.10 -26.98
C ALA A 671 -4.42 -12.23 -28.31
N GLY A 672 -5.05 -11.13 -28.74
CA GLY A 672 -5.59 -11.00 -30.09
C GLY A 672 -4.51 -11.15 -31.17
N GLN A 673 -4.89 -11.11 -32.45
CA GLN A 673 -3.94 -11.20 -33.58
C GLN A 673 -2.84 -10.12 -33.53
N ASP A 674 -3.15 -9.03 -32.84
CA ASP A 674 -2.42 -7.80 -32.60
C ASP A 674 -1.33 -7.95 -31.52
N GLY A 675 -1.35 -9.05 -30.76
CA GLY A 675 -0.38 -9.36 -29.69
C GLY A 675 -0.51 -8.51 -28.41
N GLN A 676 -1.38 -7.49 -28.38
CA GLN A 676 -1.46 -6.53 -27.26
C GLN A 676 -2.66 -6.74 -26.31
N ASP A 677 -3.70 -7.47 -26.73
CA ASP A 677 -4.95 -7.59 -25.98
C ASP A 677 -5.00 -8.80 -25.01
N GLY A 678 -3.87 -9.35 -24.58
CA GLY A 678 -3.86 -10.50 -23.67
C GLY A 678 -4.01 -10.13 -22.18
N ASP A 679 -3.59 -8.93 -21.81
CA ASP A 679 -3.43 -8.56 -20.40
C ASP A 679 -4.64 -7.78 -19.87
N VAL A 680 -5.43 -8.41 -19.00
CA VAL A 680 -6.56 -7.73 -18.34
C VAL A 680 -6.16 -7.25 -16.96
N SER A 681 -5.92 -5.94 -16.86
CA SER A 681 -5.69 -5.25 -15.58
C SER A 681 -6.97 -5.09 -14.78
N VAL A 682 -6.83 -4.76 -13.49
CA VAL A 682 -7.94 -4.36 -12.61
C VAL A 682 -8.76 -3.22 -13.20
N ALA A 683 -8.10 -2.18 -13.75
CA ALA A 683 -8.76 -1.06 -14.39
C ALA A 683 -9.59 -1.53 -15.60
N LYS A 684 -9.04 -2.44 -16.43
CA LYS A 684 -9.78 -3.01 -17.56
C LYS A 684 -10.98 -3.85 -17.10
N MET A 685 -10.84 -4.67 -16.05
CA MET A 685 -11.98 -5.43 -15.49
C MET A 685 -13.12 -4.52 -15.00
N LYS A 686 -12.79 -3.34 -14.46
CA LYS A 686 -13.77 -2.32 -14.07
C LYS A 686 -14.44 -1.69 -15.29
N GLU A 687 -13.66 -1.35 -16.30
CA GLU A 687 -14.16 -0.81 -17.58
C GLU A 687 -15.13 -1.78 -18.28
N LEU A 688 -14.81 -3.08 -18.28
CA LEU A 688 -15.66 -4.14 -18.85
C LEU A 688 -16.98 -4.34 -18.08
N ALA A 689 -17.06 -3.85 -16.83
CA ALA A 689 -18.25 -3.95 -15.98
C ALA A 689 -18.85 -5.37 -15.90
N LEU A 690 -17.98 -6.38 -15.73
CA LEU A 690 -18.32 -7.81 -15.86
C LEU A 690 -19.52 -8.25 -15.03
N ALA A 691 -19.66 -7.78 -13.79
CA ALA A 691 -20.85 -7.93 -12.95
C ALA A 691 -21.58 -9.31 -12.90
N PRO A 692 -20.93 -10.49 -13.00
CA PRO A 692 -21.64 -11.76 -12.87
C PRO A 692 -22.29 -11.90 -11.49
N ARG A 693 -23.28 -12.79 -11.32
CA ARG A 693 -23.84 -13.03 -9.97
C ARG A 693 -22.79 -13.68 -9.04
N LEU A 694 -22.09 -14.70 -9.53
CA LEU A 694 -20.96 -15.33 -8.85
C LEU A 694 -19.74 -15.31 -9.76
N ALA A 695 -18.58 -14.92 -9.22
CA ALA A 695 -17.30 -15.17 -9.86
C ALA A 695 -16.44 -16.12 -9.02
N VAL A 696 -15.68 -17.00 -9.68
CA VAL A 696 -14.76 -17.94 -9.03
C VAL A 696 -13.38 -17.79 -9.65
N LEU A 697 -12.43 -17.33 -8.82
CA LEU A 697 -11.03 -17.07 -9.13
C LEU A 697 -10.14 -17.99 -8.27
N MET A 698 -10.00 -19.27 -8.66
CA MET A 698 -9.25 -20.27 -7.90
C MET A 698 -7.74 -20.32 -8.24
N ASN A 699 -7.24 -19.26 -8.85
CA ASN A 699 -5.86 -19.10 -9.28
C ASN A 699 -4.97 -18.49 -8.19
N CYS A 700 -3.67 -18.34 -8.48
CA CYS A 700 -2.69 -17.88 -7.49
C CYS A 700 -2.94 -16.44 -7.04
N GLY A 701 -3.29 -16.25 -5.76
CA GLY A 701 -3.37 -14.93 -5.15
C GLY A 701 -4.38 -14.00 -5.82
N SER A 702 -5.57 -14.48 -6.20
CA SER A 702 -6.60 -13.61 -6.80
C SER A 702 -7.12 -12.51 -5.89
N ARG A 703 -6.97 -12.71 -4.57
CA ARG A 703 -7.16 -11.67 -3.56
C ARG A 703 -5.91 -10.83 -3.35
N ASP A 704 -4.73 -11.35 -3.68
CA ASP A 704 -3.49 -10.70 -3.32
C ASP A 704 -3.47 -9.30 -3.94
N ALA A 705 -3.28 -8.35 -3.04
CA ALA A 705 -3.28 -6.93 -3.29
C ALA A 705 -2.08 -6.39 -2.54
N ARG A 706 -1.62 -5.23 -2.98
CA ARG A 706 -0.50 -4.58 -2.33
C ARG A 706 -0.91 -3.98 -0.97
N ASP A 707 -2.12 -3.43 -0.85
CA ASP A 707 -2.62 -2.96 0.44
C ASP A 707 -3.11 -4.08 1.36
N GLN A 708 -3.41 -3.72 2.61
CA GLN A 708 -3.77 -4.70 3.61
C GLN A 708 -5.22 -5.18 3.51
N GLU A 709 -6.09 -4.44 2.81
CA GLU A 709 -7.52 -4.62 2.75
C GLU A 709 -7.96 -5.46 1.55
N GLY A 710 -7.13 -5.53 0.51
CA GLY A 710 -7.39 -6.22 -0.74
C GLY A 710 -7.66 -5.29 -1.92
N TRP A 711 -7.57 -3.96 -1.78
CA TRP A 711 -7.89 -3.03 -2.86
C TRP A 711 -6.89 -3.16 -4.01
N GLY A 712 -7.39 -3.07 -5.24
CA GLY A 712 -6.57 -3.38 -6.42
C GLY A 712 -6.31 -4.88 -6.66
N SER A 713 -7.00 -5.79 -5.98
CA SER A 713 -7.06 -7.20 -6.40
C SER A 713 -8.09 -7.44 -7.51
N LEU A 714 -7.96 -8.55 -8.25
CA LEU A 714 -8.97 -8.94 -9.26
C LEU A 714 -10.33 -9.23 -8.61
N ALA A 715 -10.32 -9.81 -7.40
CA ALA A 715 -11.54 -10.05 -6.63
C ALA A 715 -12.27 -8.73 -6.31
N MET A 716 -11.52 -7.71 -5.91
CA MET A 716 -12.07 -6.38 -5.66
C MET A 716 -12.56 -5.71 -6.93
N ALA A 717 -11.82 -5.84 -8.04
CA ALA A 717 -12.24 -5.35 -9.35
C ALA A 717 -13.64 -5.89 -9.72
N LEU A 718 -13.86 -7.20 -9.59
CA LEU A 718 -15.15 -7.83 -9.88
C LEU A 718 -16.28 -7.34 -8.96
N LEU A 719 -16.02 -7.22 -7.65
CA LEU A 719 -17.00 -6.69 -6.69
C LEU A 719 -17.36 -5.23 -7.01
N GLU A 720 -16.40 -4.43 -7.47
CA GLU A 720 -16.61 -3.04 -7.93
C GLU A 720 -17.38 -2.96 -9.23
N SER A 721 -17.09 -3.85 -10.19
CA SER A 721 -17.85 -3.99 -11.44
C SER A 721 -19.29 -4.43 -11.20
N GLY A 722 -19.58 -4.96 -10.00
CA GLY A 722 -20.93 -5.19 -9.53
C GLY A 722 -21.25 -6.64 -9.18
N THR A 723 -20.26 -7.51 -9.23
CA THR A 723 -20.38 -8.94 -8.88
C THR A 723 -20.91 -9.10 -7.46
N ALA A 724 -21.89 -10.00 -7.26
CA ALA A 724 -22.52 -10.14 -5.94
C ALA A 724 -21.65 -10.94 -4.96
N ALA A 725 -21.03 -12.02 -5.44
CA ALA A 725 -20.08 -12.81 -4.68
C ALA A 725 -18.88 -13.23 -5.52
N VAL A 726 -17.69 -13.20 -4.92
CA VAL A 726 -16.44 -13.68 -5.53
C VAL A 726 -15.82 -14.73 -4.62
N ILE A 727 -15.49 -15.90 -5.15
CA ILE A 727 -14.60 -16.86 -4.47
C ILE A 727 -13.19 -16.60 -4.96
N ALA A 728 -12.30 -16.23 -4.05
CA ALA A 728 -10.91 -15.88 -4.36
C ALA A 728 -9.97 -16.51 -3.32
N THR A 729 -8.69 -16.57 -3.64
CA THR A 729 -7.67 -17.23 -2.83
C THR A 729 -6.73 -16.20 -2.24
N ASP A 730 -6.36 -16.40 -0.97
CA ASP A 730 -5.48 -15.47 -0.24
C ASP A 730 -4.00 -15.68 -0.59
N HIS A 731 -3.66 -16.82 -1.17
CA HIS A 731 -2.29 -17.24 -1.47
C HIS A 731 -2.24 -18.06 -2.76
N SER A 732 -1.03 -18.30 -3.27
CA SER A 732 -0.80 -19.19 -4.39
C SER A 732 -1.28 -20.61 -4.11
N LEU A 733 -1.96 -21.22 -5.10
CA LEU A 733 -2.40 -22.60 -5.09
C LEU A 733 -1.71 -23.37 -6.20
N SER A 734 -1.47 -24.68 -5.97
CA SER A 734 -1.15 -25.54 -7.11
C SER A 734 -2.40 -25.71 -7.98
N ASP A 735 -2.19 -25.81 -9.29
CA ASP A 735 -3.25 -26.02 -10.28
C ASP A 735 -4.04 -27.32 -10.01
N VAL A 736 -3.38 -28.38 -9.54
CA VAL A 736 -4.03 -29.63 -9.12
C VAL A 736 -4.94 -29.42 -7.91
N PHE A 737 -4.53 -28.60 -6.95
CA PHE A 737 -5.37 -28.28 -5.80
C PHE A 737 -6.57 -27.44 -6.24
N SER A 738 -6.37 -26.43 -7.08
CA SER A 738 -7.44 -25.60 -7.68
C SER A 738 -8.49 -26.47 -8.34
N LEU A 739 -8.08 -27.35 -9.26
CA LEU A 739 -8.94 -28.31 -9.94
C LEU A 739 -9.80 -29.14 -8.96
N ARG A 740 -9.16 -29.78 -7.97
CA ARG A 740 -9.85 -30.63 -7.00
C ARG A 740 -10.84 -29.83 -6.14
N PHE A 741 -10.43 -28.64 -5.74
CA PHE A 741 -11.25 -27.74 -4.94
C PHE A 741 -12.48 -27.27 -5.72
N SER A 742 -12.28 -26.80 -6.95
CA SER A 742 -13.34 -26.34 -7.85
C SER A 742 -14.36 -27.43 -8.12
N ILE A 743 -13.93 -28.67 -8.44
CA ILE A 743 -14.86 -29.79 -8.62
C ILE A 743 -15.70 -30.02 -7.36
N ARG A 744 -15.07 -30.08 -6.17
CA ARG A 744 -15.80 -30.28 -4.90
C ARG A 744 -16.78 -29.15 -4.61
N PHE A 745 -16.45 -27.91 -4.99
CA PHE A 745 -17.32 -26.76 -4.87
C PHE A 745 -18.54 -26.86 -5.76
N TYR A 746 -18.38 -27.15 -7.05
CA TYR A 746 -19.52 -27.26 -7.97
C TYR A 746 -20.38 -28.51 -7.79
N LEU A 747 -19.86 -29.54 -7.11
CA LEU A 747 -20.67 -30.69 -6.66
C LEU A 747 -21.60 -30.36 -5.48
N GLN A 748 -21.43 -29.20 -4.83
CA GLN A 748 -22.33 -28.77 -3.76
C GLN A 748 -23.68 -28.34 -4.36
N PRO A 749 -24.82 -28.85 -3.85
CA PRO A 749 -26.13 -28.59 -4.47
C PRO A 749 -26.59 -27.13 -4.41
N ASP A 750 -25.98 -26.30 -3.57
CA ASP A 750 -26.33 -24.90 -3.33
C ASP A 750 -25.20 -23.92 -3.71
N TRP A 751 -24.19 -24.34 -4.50
CA TRP A 751 -23.02 -23.50 -4.84
C TRP A 751 -23.40 -22.13 -5.41
N GLU A 752 -24.52 -22.08 -6.14
CA GLU A 752 -25.01 -20.86 -6.77
C GLU A 752 -25.90 -20.02 -5.82
N ALA A 753 -26.73 -20.68 -5.02
CA ALA A 753 -27.68 -20.03 -4.14
C ALA A 753 -27.02 -19.49 -2.87
N ASP A 754 -26.08 -20.24 -2.29
CA ASP A 754 -25.31 -19.89 -1.09
C ASP A 754 -23.82 -20.31 -1.24
N PRO A 755 -23.04 -19.59 -2.07
CA PRO A 755 -21.65 -19.94 -2.34
C PRO A 755 -20.77 -20.01 -1.09
N ALA A 756 -21.07 -19.21 -0.06
CA ALA A 756 -20.33 -19.24 1.20
C ALA A 756 -20.54 -20.56 1.96
N ARG A 757 -21.76 -21.10 1.94
CA ARG A 757 -22.08 -22.38 2.58
C ARG A 757 -21.55 -23.57 1.81
N ALA A 758 -21.65 -23.55 0.48
CA ALA A 758 -20.98 -24.54 -0.36
C ALA A 758 -19.48 -24.56 -0.10
N LEU A 759 -18.84 -23.39 -0.07
CA LEU A 759 -17.41 -23.24 0.23
C LEU A 759 -17.06 -23.78 1.62
N ALA A 760 -17.87 -23.48 2.64
CA ALA A 760 -17.66 -23.96 4.00
C ALA A 760 -17.69 -25.49 4.11
N ARG A 761 -18.55 -26.18 3.34
CA ARG A 761 -18.57 -27.65 3.28
C ARG A 761 -17.32 -28.21 2.61
N VAL A 762 -16.87 -27.61 1.51
CA VAL A 762 -15.61 -28.01 0.85
C VAL A 762 -14.41 -27.83 1.77
N GLN A 763 -14.34 -26.73 2.52
CA GLN A 763 -13.26 -26.48 3.49
C GLN A 763 -13.23 -27.52 4.61
N ARG A 764 -14.40 -27.88 5.15
CA ARG A 764 -14.54 -28.94 6.16
C ARG A 764 -14.07 -30.30 5.63
N ASP A 765 -14.51 -30.67 4.43
CA ASP A 765 -14.13 -31.94 3.79
C ASP A 765 -12.64 -31.96 3.41
N GLY A 766 -12.07 -30.81 3.06
CA GLY A 766 -10.65 -30.62 2.79
C GLY A 766 -9.79 -30.88 4.02
N GLU A 767 -10.15 -30.32 5.19
CA GLU A 767 -9.43 -30.53 6.43
C GLU A 767 -9.36 -32.02 6.83
N LEU A 768 -10.44 -32.76 6.60
CA LEU A 768 -10.52 -34.20 6.86
C LEU A 768 -9.61 -35.01 5.92
N ALA A 769 -9.48 -34.61 4.66
CA ALA A 769 -8.59 -35.25 3.69
C ALA A 769 -7.09 -34.90 3.93
N GLU A 770 -6.81 -33.70 4.44
CA GLU A 770 -5.44 -33.20 4.69
C GLU A 770 -4.70 -33.90 5.84
N HIS A 771 -5.41 -34.62 6.73
CA HIS A 771 -4.74 -35.44 7.76
C HIS A 771 -3.92 -36.60 7.15
N GLN A 772 -3.98 -36.82 5.82
CA GLN A 772 -3.34 -37.92 5.12
C GLN A 772 -2.07 -37.53 4.32
N HIS A 773 -1.74 -36.23 4.16
CA HIS A 773 -0.55 -35.78 3.40
C HIS A 773 0.20 -34.61 4.06
N PRO A 774 1.56 -34.60 4.07
CA PRO A 774 2.34 -33.53 4.67
C PRO A 774 2.24 -32.22 3.85
N PRO A 775 2.20 -31.04 4.52
CA PRO A 775 2.12 -29.75 3.83
C PRO A 775 3.40 -29.44 3.05
N THR A 776 3.26 -28.79 1.90
CA THR A 776 4.39 -28.24 1.14
C THR A 776 4.92 -26.94 1.79
N PRO A 777 6.19 -26.56 1.55
CA PRO A 777 6.82 -25.37 2.14
C PRO A 777 6.17 -24.04 1.74
N THR A 778 5.35 -24.01 0.69
CA THR A 778 4.78 -22.78 0.11
C THR A 778 3.51 -22.28 0.82
N GLY A 779 3.14 -22.86 1.95
CA GLY A 779 1.93 -22.47 2.69
C GLY A 779 0.66 -23.02 2.03
N ARG A 780 -0.35 -23.29 2.86
CA ARG A 780 -1.66 -23.77 2.41
C ARG A 780 -2.42 -22.58 1.87
N GLY A 781 -2.87 -22.60 0.62
CA GLY A 781 -3.78 -21.56 0.17
C GLY A 781 -5.20 -21.83 0.65
N SER A 782 -5.83 -20.81 1.20
CA SER A 782 -7.23 -20.82 1.61
C SER A 782 -8.06 -20.01 0.62
N ALA A 783 -9.18 -20.58 0.18
CA ALA A 783 -10.19 -19.85 -0.59
C ALA A 783 -11.18 -19.18 0.37
N CYS A 784 -11.57 -17.94 0.06
CA CYS A 784 -12.49 -17.13 0.83
C CYS A 784 -13.64 -16.65 -0.07
N CYS A 785 -14.86 -16.67 0.44
CA CYS A 785 -16.00 -16.04 -0.22
C CYS A 785 -16.03 -14.55 0.15
N TRP A 786 -16.06 -13.69 -0.86
CA TRP A 786 -16.22 -12.25 -0.73
C TRP A 786 -17.60 -11.86 -1.21
N ARG A 787 -18.25 -10.95 -0.50
CA ARG A 787 -19.59 -10.51 -0.85
C ARG A 787 -19.70 -9.01 -0.92
N ARG A 788 -20.48 -8.57 -1.90
CA ARG A 788 -20.91 -7.19 -2.02
C ARG A 788 -22.06 -6.90 -1.04
N PRO A 789 -22.18 -5.66 -0.53
CA PRO A 789 -23.43 -5.19 0.07
C PRO A 789 -24.61 -5.43 -0.87
N LEU A 790 -25.71 -5.96 -0.34
CA LEU A 790 -26.95 -6.06 -1.12
C LEU A 790 -27.54 -4.67 -1.24
N ARG A 791 -27.75 -4.19 -2.46
CA ARG A 791 -28.67 -3.07 -2.67
C ARG A 791 -30.06 -3.68 -2.74
N ARG A 792 -30.96 -3.28 -1.84
CA ARG A 792 -32.37 -3.68 -1.94
C ARG A 792 -32.87 -3.19 -3.30
N GLU A 793 -33.23 -4.11 -4.18
CA GLU A 793 -33.94 -3.71 -5.40
C GLU A 793 -35.18 -2.95 -4.94
N PRO A 794 -35.45 -1.74 -5.46
CA PRO A 794 -36.69 -1.05 -5.16
C PRO A 794 -37.80 -2.04 -5.46
N ALA A 795 -38.69 -2.28 -4.49
CA ALA A 795 -39.83 -3.17 -4.67
C ALA A 795 -40.47 -2.81 -6.02
N PRO A 796 -40.69 -3.79 -6.93
CA PRO A 796 -41.14 -3.50 -8.27
C PRO A 796 -42.33 -2.56 -8.15
N SER A 797 -42.19 -1.33 -8.66
CA SER A 797 -43.24 -0.33 -8.56
C SER A 797 -44.49 -0.99 -9.12
N ARG A 798 -45.51 -1.19 -8.27
CA ARG A 798 -46.79 -1.78 -8.70
C ARG A 798 -47.15 -1.09 -10.02
N PRO A 799 -47.39 -1.84 -11.11
CA PRO A 799 -47.71 -1.23 -12.38
C PRO A 799 -48.85 -0.26 -12.13
N VAL A 800 -48.59 1.03 -12.32
CA VAL A 800 -49.63 2.06 -12.22
C VAL A 800 -50.62 1.68 -13.30
N SER A 801 -51.78 1.16 -12.89
CA SER A 801 -52.87 0.82 -13.78
C SER A 801 -53.18 2.06 -14.59
N ARG A 802 -52.83 2.04 -15.89
CA ARG A 802 -53.27 3.09 -16.82
C ARG A 802 -54.79 3.16 -16.73
N PRO A 803 -55.39 4.33 -16.46
CA PRO A 803 -56.84 4.45 -16.52
C PRO A 803 -57.30 4.05 -17.92
N SER A 804 -58.24 3.10 -17.99
CA SER A 804 -58.91 2.69 -19.22
C SER A 804 -59.58 3.91 -19.85
N ARG A 805 -59.24 4.22 -21.11
CA ARG A 805 -59.96 5.18 -21.94
C ARG A 805 -61.15 4.51 -22.60
#